data_AF-A0A172Z420-F1
#
_entry.id   AF-A0A172Z420-F1
#
_cell.length_a   1.000
_cell.length_b   1.000
_cell.length_c   1.000
_cell.angle_alpha   90.00
_cell.angle_beta   90.00
_cell.angle_gamma   90.00
#
_symmetry.space_group_name_H-M   'P 1'
#
loop_
_entity.id
_entity.type
_entity.pdbx_description
1 polymer ?
#
loop_
_entity_poly.entity_id
_entity_poly.type
_entity_poly.pdbx_seq_one_letter_code
_entity_poly.pdbx_strand_id
1 'polypeptide(L)'
;MLTIPVFRPWRSIWDTQLSDKMIKLDAIAAQRQRGRQRPPALEGLSDHALVLAALHFSRARLNSPEILHQKIEPLLLACVWPRWLLLEEALDHATTSGDLHLAALALRTQIEELDALNAVAELFELGKKTPFDSEAVAEKIRFLQSRVLPRLELKNSEELTDQASDKEIADKRHESLKLAFNQLSEYVHPNYGSHILSVRPHSIEAATIVADAFIVIYEAFFQLPWVKNDNYNHIGFSPLNQISSNDPFSILADVTLPILKNIYSVETGHREADWKDAEGAFRHFANCESNWESALGTPPSWPTDVEAIKALRESQLSPSLWPESLKTISGRNRYSFLVQQELQLAQAANSLPIPNGSYEGNEQLAILVSSLSFSIYVIEHKMWSMAHQSARLVNADSVLGVALLVRSMLEHHALAFELGEKLTKAISEVEKSAPNSERVLKLLANAEKQLARVLAGSSNLSSGTSEWRQLWRESIKKPYNILTPLGTMNSKQPGVLSLYGFLSHVAHGTIATGGDLLGGGGEGWKSGHKKILAQLTLMLSTLCGIGAMMDRQVASMLTGSWLDSQREESTDLGESIKATRILEGQKLKSGRDIFGVGTKDDPYRFREGLDYHRSFYHYLSQEGLKVDSRSVALLKGAFGDEVKLDDGSVLYFMNSQLNI
;
A
#
# COMPACT_ATOMS: atom_id res chain seq x y z
N MET A 1 9.16 -20.22 9.76
CA MET A 1 9.70 -20.25 11.14
C MET A 1 10.56 -19.01 11.26
N LEU A 2 10.39 -18.18 12.28
CA LEU A 2 11.08 -16.89 12.36
C LEU A 2 12.60 -17.06 12.35
N THR A 3 13.26 -16.46 11.36
CA THR A 3 14.71 -16.50 11.21
C THR A 3 15.37 -15.61 12.26
N ILE A 4 16.43 -16.11 12.90
CA ILE A 4 17.23 -15.38 13.89
C ILE A 4 18.61 -15.08 13.27
N PRO A 5 19.15 -13.84 13.39
CA PRO A 5 18.54 -12.71 14.07
C PRO A 5 17.33 -12.15 13.31
N VAL A 6 16.30 -11.76 14.05
CA VAL A 6 15.10 -11.16 13.44
C VAL A 6 15.46 -9.76 12.93
N PHE A 7 14.93 -9.38 11.77
CA PHE A 7 15.31 -8.18 11.01
C PHE A 7 16.79 -8.15 10.61
N ARG A 8 17.36 -9.33 10.29
CA ARG A 8 18.77 -9.53 9.91
C ARG A 8 19.37 -8.42 9.03
N PRO A 9 18.71 -7.93 7.96
CA PRO A 9 19.30 -6.89 7.10
C PRO A 9 19.57 -5.55 7.79
N TRP A 10 18.89 -5.26 8.91
CA TRP A 10 19.02 -4.00 9.65
C TRP A 10 19.90 -4.10 10.90
N ARG A 11 20.29 -5.33 11.30
CA ARG A 11 20.95 -5.59 12.59
C ARG A 11 22.27 -4.85 12.79
N SER A 12 23.07 -4.70 11.74
CA SER A 12 24.33 -3.96 11.84
C SER A 12 24.16 -2.51 12.27
N ILE A 13 22.99 -1.93 12.03
CA ILE A 13 22.65 -0.56 12.43
C ILE A 13 21.94 -0.60 13.79
N TRP A 14 20.89 -1.40 13.91
CA TRP A 14 20.02 -1.38 15.09
C TRP A 14 20.67 -1.95 16.35
N ASP A 15 21.59 -2.92 16.25
CA ASP A 15 22.28 -3.46 17.43
C ASP A 15 23.14 -2.40 18.12
N THR A 16 23.66 -1.43 17.37
CA THR A 16 24.43 -0.31 17.94
C THR A 16 23.57 0.68 18.73
N GLN A 17 22.26 0.70 18.46
CA GLN A 17 21.32 1.67 18.99
C GLN A 17 20.40 1.08 20.07
N LEU A 18 20.07 -0.22 19.98
CA LEU A 18 19.01 -0.89 20.75
C LEU A 18 19.40 -2.32 21.18
N SER A 19 20.68 -2.58 21.48
CA SER A 19 21.23 -3.92 21.77
C SER A 19 20.35 -4.77 22.69
N ASP A 20 19.94 -4.24 23.84
CA ASP A 20 19.16 -4.98 24.85
C ASP A 20 17.79 -5.39 24.33
N LYS A 21 17.14 -4.49 23.57
CA LYS A 21 15.83 -4.74 22.96
C LYS A 21 15.94 -5.79 21.86
N MET A 22 16.99 -5.73 21.06
CA MET A 22 17.27 -6.68 19.99
C MET A 22 17.60 -8.08 20.52
N ILE A 23 18.35 -8.17 21.63
CA ILE A 23 18.61 -9.43 22.35
C ILE A 23 17.31 -10.04 22.87
N LYS A 24 16.46 -9.23 23.52
CA LYS A 24 15.15 -9.69 24.02
C LYS A 24 14.27 -10.20 22.88
N LEU A 25 14.26 -9.50 21.76
CA LEU A 25 13.51 -9.86 20.58
C LEU A 25 13.96 -11.23 20.02
N ASP A 26 15.27 -11.46 19.87
CA ASP A 26 15.80 -12.74 19.43
C ASP A 26 15.53 -13.88 20.43
N ALA A 27 15.56 -13.59 21.74
CA ALA A 27 15.22 -14.57 22.76
C ALA A 27 13.75 -15.01 22.68
N ILE A 28 12.83 -14.07 22.45
CA ILE A 28 11.40 -14.35 22.22
C ILE A 28 11.21 -15.19 20.95
N ALA A 29 11.90 -14.83 19.86
CA ALA A 29 11.86 -15.62 18.63
C ALA A 29 12.40 -17.05 18.86
N ALA A 30 13.49 -17.20 19.59
CA ALA A 30 14.07 -18.51 19.95
C ALA A 30 13.13 -19.34 20.82
N GLN A 31 12.39 -18.71 21.74
CA GLN A 31 11.34 -19.39 22.50
C GLN A 31 10.22 -19.84 21.56
N ARG A 32 9.75 -18.98 20.65
CA ARG A 32 8.68 -19.30 19.71
C ARG A 32 9.05 -20.46 18.78
N GLN A 33 10.30 -20.51 18.33
CA GLN A 33 10.86 -21.58 17.49
C GLN A 33 10.71 -22.98 18.09
N ARG A 34 10.69 -23.10 19.43
CA ARG A 34 10.50 -24.37 20.15
C ARG A 34 9.02 -24.80 20.22
N GLY A 35 8.09 -23.87 19.99
CA GLY A 35 6.66 -24.14 20.01
C GLY A 35 6.16 -24.78 18.71
N ARG A 36 4.85 -25.05 18.68
CA ARG A 36 4.16 -25.70 17.56
C ARG A 36 4.34 -24.96 16.22
N GLN A 37 4.68 -25.69 15.16
CA GLN A 37 4.92 -25.15 13.80
C GLN A 37 3.88 -25.60 12.76
N ARG A 38 2.91 -26.43 13.17
CA ARG A 38 1.81 -26.94 12.33
C ARG A 38 0.54 -27.09 13.17
N PRO A 39 -0.65 -26.89 12.61
CA PRO A 39 -1.89 -27.17 13.33
C PRO A 39 -1.91 -28.63 13.83
N PRO A 40 -2.51 -28.92 15.01
CA PRO A 40 -2.74 -30.30 15.43
C PRO A 40 -3.59 -31.05 14.41
N ALA A 41 -3.35 -32.36 14.27
CA ALA A 41 -4.16 -33.21 13.42
C ALA A 41 -5.58 -33.33 13.98
N LEU A 42 -6.58 -33.32 13.09
CA LEU A 42 -7.99 -33.55 13.42
C LEU A 42 -8.28 -35.07 13.50
N GLU A 43 -7.52 -35.79 14.32
CA GLU A 43 -7.70 -37.24 14.49
C GLU A 43 -9.06 -37.54 15.15
N GLY A 44 -9.88 -38.42 14.55
CA GLY A 44 -11.14 -38.87 15.14
C GLY A 44 -12.37 -37.96 14.97
N LEU A 45 -12.28 -36.90 14.16
CA LEU A 45 -13.39 -35.96 13.90
C LEU A 45 -14.05 -36.19 12.54
N SER A 46 -14.51 -37.41 12.24
CA SER A 46 -15.26 -37.70 10.99
C SER A 46 -16.53 -36.84 10.83
N ASP A 47 -17.08 -36.36 11.95
CA ASP A 47 -18.39 -35.69 11.99
C ASP A 47 -18.31 -34.16 12.11
N HIS A 48 -17.12 -33.54 11.95
CA HIS A 48 -16.95 -32.10 12.17
C HIS A 48 -17.90 -31.24 11.31
N ALA A 49 -18.18 -31.65 10.07
CA ALA A 49 -19.16 -30.97 9.21
C ALA A 49 -20.59 -31.03 9.79
N LEU A 50 -20.98 -32.16 10.39
CA LEU A 50 -22.27 -32.31 11.07
C LEU A 50 -22.33 -31.49 12.35
N VAL A 51 -21.23 -31.43 13.11
CA VAL A 51 -21.13 -30.58 14.31
C VAL A 51 -21.24 -29.10 13.94
N LEU A 52 -20.55 -28.65 12.88
CA LEU A 52 -20.66 -27.29 12.39
C LEU A 52 -22.07 -26.97 11.91
N ALA A 53 -22.67 -27.84 11.09
CA ALA A 53 -24.06 -27.68 10.65
C ALA A 53 -25.02 -27.58 11.85
N ALA A 54 -24.89 -28.49 12.83
CA ALA A 54 -25.70 -28.48 14.03
C ALA A 54 -25.55 -27.18 14.83
N LEU A 55 -24.33 -26.66 14.99
CA LEU A 55 -24.08 -25.37 15.64
C LEU A 55 -24.72 -24.21 14.89
N HIS A 56 -24.72 -24.22 13.56
CA HIS A 56 -25.42 -23.21 12.77
C HIS A 56 -26.94 -23.27 12.96
N PHE A 57 -27.54 -24.48 12.90
CA PHE A 57 -28.99 -24.64 13.07
C PHE A 57 -29.47 -24.40 14.50
N SER A 58 -28.65 -24.69 15.52
CA SER A 58 -29.00 -24.50 16.94
C SER A 58 -28.74 -23.08 17.46
N ARG A 59 -28.28 -22.14 16.61
CA ARG A 59 -27.77 -20.82 17.02
C ARG A 59 -26.65 -20.92 18.08
N ALA A 60 -25.81 -21.94 17.93
CA ALA A 60 -24.69 -22.30 18.78
C ALA A 60 -25.07 -22.69 20.23
N ARG A 61 -26.34 -22.99 20.52
CA ARG A 61 -26.74 -23.46 21.84
C ARG A 61 -26.27 -24.89 22.07
N LEU A 62 -25.64 -25.11 23.22
CA LEU A 62 -25.19 -26.41 23.69
C LEU A 62 -25.99 -26.83 24.92
N ASN A 63 -26.42 -28.09 24.92
CA ASN A 63 -27.21 -28.66 26.02
C ASN A 63 -26.33 -29.33 27.09
N SER A 64 -25.04 -29.55 26.81
CA SER A 64 -24.12 -30.16 27.79
C SER A 64 -22.66 -29.74 27.55
N PRO A 65 -21.85 -29.65 28.61
CA PRO A 65 -20.42 -29.34 28.52
C PRO A 65 -19.61 -30.44 27.83
N GLU A 66 -20.07 -31.69 27.83
CA GLU A 66 -19.40 -32.81 27.17
C GLU A 66 -19.26 -32.58 25.66
N ILE A 67 -20.27 -31.98 25.01
CA ILE A 67 -20.23 -31.65 23.58
C ILE A 67 -19.14 -30.61 23.29
N LEU A 68 -19.02 -29.61 24.16
CA LEU A 68 -17.97 -28.59 24.07
C LEU A 68 -16.60 -29.28 24.08
N HIS A 69 -16.29 -30.04 25.13
CA HIS A 69 -14.99 -30.68 25.32
C HIS A 69 -14.66 -31.76 24.27
N GLN A 70 -15.62 -32.59 23.87
CA GLN A 70 -15.34 -33.75 23.02
C GLN A 70 -15.35 -33.41 21.52
N LYS A 71 -16.06 -32.36 21.10
CA LYS A 71 -16.29 -32.07 19.67
C LYS A 71 -15.81 -30.69 19.25
N ILE A 72 -16.02 -29.66 20.07
CA ILE A 72 -15.76 -28.27 19.69
C ILE A 72 -14.34 -27.84 20.05
N GLU A 73 -13.86 -28.18 21.25
CA GLU A 73 -12.49 -27.82 21.65
C GLU A 73 -11.41 -28.39 20.72
N PRO A 74 -11.45 -29.67 20.29
CA PRO A 74 -10.45 -30.21 19.37
C PRO A 74 -10.45 -29.49 18.01
N LEU A 75 -11.63 -29.14 17.50
CA LEU A 75 -11.78 -28.40 16.25
C LEU A 75 -11.21 -26.98 16.38
N LEU A 76 -11.54 -26.27 17.46
CA LEU A 76 -11.01 -24.93 17.72
C LEU A 76 -9.49 -24.95 17.90
N LEU A 77 -8.96 -25.91 18.67
CA LEU A 77 -7.52 -26.08 18.87
C LEU A 77 -6.77 -26.33 17.56
N ALA A 78 -7.41 -26.91 16.55
CA ALA A 78 -6.84 -26.98 15.20
C ALA A 78 -6.95 -25.63 14.47
N CYS A 79 -8.13 -25.01 14.50
CA CYS A 79 -8.44 -23.79 13.75
C CYS A 79 -7.69 -22.54 14.24
N VAL A 80 -7.19 -22.50 15.48
CA VAL A 80 -6.44 -21.34 15.98
C VAL A 80 -5.04 -21.14 15.36
N TRP A 81 -4.44 -22.18 14.79
CA TRP A 81 -3.06 -22.13 14.31
C TRP A 81 -2.84 -21.59 12.89
N PRO A 82 -3.65 -21.95 11.87
CA PRO A 82 -3.35 -21.64 10.47
C PRO A 82 -3.09 -20.15 10.21
N ARG A 83 -3.97 -19.27 10.70
CA ARG A 83 -3.82 -17.83 10.50
C ARG A 83 -2.59 -17.29 11.21
N TRP A 84 -2.37 -17.68 12.47
CA TRP A 84 -1.18 -17.31 13.21
C TRP A 84 0.10 -17.73 12.49
N LEU A 85 0.18 -18.98 12.03
CA LEU A 85 1.34 -19.51 11.30
C LEU A 85 1.56 -18.82 9.95
N LEU A 86 0.50 -18.45 9.22
CA LEU A 86 0.64 -17.68 7.98
C LEU A 86 1.10 -16.24 8.23
N LEU A 87 0.66 -15.61 9.32
CA LEU A 87 1.17 -14.30 9.73
C LEU A 87 2.63 -14.38 10.15
N GLU A 88 3.04 -15.45 10.84
CA GLU A 88 4.45 -15.71 11.16
C GLU A 88 5.29 -15.97 9.91
N GLU A 89 4.75 -16.66 8.90
CA GLU A 89 5.40 -16.85 7.60
C GLU A 89 5.59 -15.49 6.90
N ALA A 90 4.56 -14.64 6.86
CA ALA A 90 4.66 -13.29 6.32
C ALA A 90 5.67 -12.41 7.09
N LEU A 91 5.69 -12.50 8.42
CA LEU A 91 6.64 -11.79 9.28
C LEU A 91 8.07 -12.30 9.09
N ASP A 92 8.28 -13.61 8.95
CA ASP A 92 9.58 -14.20 8.61
C ASP A 92 10.08 -13.67 7.26
N HIS A 93 9.21 -13.64 6.25
CA HIS A 93 9.52 -13.02 4.96
C HIS A 93 9.88 -11.53 5.08
N ALA A 94 9.18 -10.77 5.93
CA ALA A 94 9.46 -9.36 6.17
C ALA A 94 10.81 -9.14 6.85
N THR A 95 11.07 -9.91 7.91
CA THR A 95 12.28 -9.81 8.73
C THR A 95 13.53 -10.27 7.99
N THR A 96 13.40 -11.24 7.08
CA THR A 96 14.50 -11.71 6.21
C THR A 96 14.75 -10.78 5.03
N SER A 97 13.71 -10.15 4.44
CA SER A 97 13.88 -9.17 3.37
C SER A 97 14.21 -7.77 3.86
N GLY A 98 13.96 -7.47 5.14
CA GLY A 98 14.08 -6.13 5.70
C GLY A 98 12.88 -5.22 5.39
N ASP A 99 11.75 -5.77 4.92
CA ASP A 99 10.55 -5.01 4.61
C ASP A 99 9.78 -4.64 5.91
N LEU A 100 9.93 -3.38 6.34
CA LEU A 100 9.30 -2.89 7.56
C LEU A 100 7.79 -2.64 7.40
N HIS A 101 7.31 -2.42 6.18
CA HIS A 101 5.88 -2.18 5.92
C HIS A 101 5.08 -3.48 6.05
N LEU A 102 5.59 -4.56 5.44
CA LEU A 102 5.03 -5.90 5.64
C LEU A 102 5.10 -6.34 7.10
N ALA A 103 6.22 -6.08 7.78
CA ALA A 103 6.36 -6.42 9.19
C ALA A 103 5.31 -5.71 10.03
N ALA A 104 5.11 -4.40 9.81
CA ALA A 104 4.10 -3.63 10.52
C ALA A 104 2.66 -4.11 10.23
N LEU A 105 2.36 -4.46 8.97
CA LEU A 105 1.08 -5.05 8.58
C LEU A 105 0.85 -6.40 9.29
N ALA A 106 1.83 -7.30 9.24
CA ALA A 106 1.73 -8.62 9.85
C ALA A 106 1.57 -8.54 11.37
N LEU A 107 2.40 -7.75 12.05
CA LEU A 107 2.33 -7.55 13.51
C LEU A 107 0.98 -6.94 13.92
N ARG A 108 0.50 -5.93 13.17
CA ARG A 108 -0.80 -5.31 13.45
C ARG A 108 -1.94 -6.32 13.32
N THR A 109 -1.91 -7.16 12.30
CA THR A 109 -2.91 -8.23 12.12
C THR A 109 -2.74 -9.35 13.15
N GLN A 110 -1.53 -9.63 13.65
CA GLN A 110 -1.34 -10.57 14.77
C GLN A 110 -2.01 -10.08 16.06
N ILE A 111 -2.07 -8.77 16.31
CA ILE A 111 -2.83 -8.22 17.45
C ILE A 111 -4.32 -8.54 17.30
N GLU A 112 -4.89 -8.39 16.11
CA GLU A 112 -6.30 -8.73 15.86
C GLU A 112 -6.55 -10.24 15.93
N GLU A 113 -5.57 -11.06 15.54
CA GLU A 113 -5.64 -12.52 15.69
C GLU A 113 -5.58 -12.92 17.17
N LEU A 114 -4.75 -12.26 17.99
CA LEU A 114 -4.72 -12.48 19.44
C LEU A 114 -6.08 -12.26 20.10
N ASP A 115 -6.88 -11.31 19.61
CA ASP A 115 -8.24 -11.11 20.10
C ASP A 115 -9.11 -12.37 19.89
N ALA A 116 -9.03 -13.00 18.71
CA ALA A 116 -9.74 -14.23 18.41
C ALA A 116 -9.20 -15.42 19.23
N LEU A 117 -7.87 -15.48 19.42
CA LEU A 117 -7.24 -16.50 20.26
C LEU A 117 -7.66 -16.36 21.73
N ASN A 118 -7.72 -15.15 22.27
CA ASN A 118 -8.21 -14.92 23.63
C ASN A 118 -9.68 -15.33 23.78
N ALA A 119 -10.52 -15.08 22.77
CA ALA A 119 -11.91 -15.53 22.77
C ALA A 119 -12.03 -17.07 22.85
N VAL A 120 -11.12 -17.82 22.23
CA VAL A 120 -11.05 -19.29 22.38
C VAL A 120 -10.64 -19.67 23.82
N ALA A 121 -9.71 -18.95 24.43
CA ALA A 121 -9.27 -19.22 25.80
C ALA A 121 -10.39 -18.97 26.81
N GLU A 122 -11.11 -17.86 26.64
CA GLU A 122 -12.30 -17.54 27.42
C GLU A 122 -13.38 -18.62 27.28
N LEU A 123 -13.62 -19.14 26.07
CA LEU A 123 -14.58 -20.22 25.85
C LEU A 123 -14.23 -21.48 26.67
N PHE A 124 -12.96 -21.88 26.67
CA PHE A 124 -12.52 -23.06 27.43
C PHE A 124 -12.64 -22.83 28.94
N GLU A 125 -12.41 -21.62 29.44
CA GLU A 125 -12.66 -21.29 30.84
C GLU A 125 -14.15 -21.25 31.18
N LEU A 126 -15.01 -20.77 30.29
CA LEU A 126 -16.47 -20.85 30.46
C LEU A 126 -16.96 -22.30 30.53
N GLY A 127 -16.39 -23.19 29.70
CA GLY A 127 -16.70 -24.62 29.69
C GLY A 127 -16.46 -25.33 31.02
N LYS A 128 -15.52 -24.81 31.83
CA LYS A 128 -15.17 -25.36 33.15
C LYS A 128 -16.06 -24.85 34.30
N LYS A 129 -16.90 -23.84 34.06
CA LYS A 129 -17.73 -23.22 35.11
C LYS A 129 -18.92 -24.11 35.50
N THR A 130 -19.24 -24.10 36.79
CA THR A 130 -20.43 -24.74 37.37
C THR A 130 -21.24 -23.70 38.15
N PRO A 131 -22.52 -23.43 37.80
CA PRO A 131 -23.30 -24.06 36.73
C PRO A 131 -22.81 -23.66 35.32
N PHE A 132 -23.06 -24.52 34.32
CA PHE A 132 -22.69 -24.30 32.93
C PHE A 132 -23.53 -23.17 32.32
N ASP A 133 -22.87 -22.10 31.89
CA ASP A 133 -23.50 -20.94 31.27
C ASP A 133 -23.68 -21.14 29.77
N SER A 134 -24.78 -21.81 29.39
CA SER A 134 -25.08 -22.12 27.99
C SER A 134 -25.24 -20.88 27.10
N GLU A 135 -25.63 -19.72 27.67
CA GLU A 135 -25.87 -18.50 26.90
C GLU A 135 -24.55 -17.80 26.58
N ALA A 136 -23.68 -17.62 27.58
CA ALA A 136 -22.35 -17.06 27.39
C ALA A 136 -21.49 -17.93 26.45
N VAL A 137 -21.60 -19.26 26.58
CA VAL A 137 -20.93 -20.21 25.67
C VAL A 137 -21.45 -20.05 24.23
N ALA A 138 -22.78 -19.96 24.05
CA ALA A 138 -23.36 -19.81 22.72
C ALA A 138 -22.97 -18.47 22.06
N GLU A 139 -22.92 -17.37 22.82
CA GLU A 139 -22.43 -16.08 22.33
C GLU A 139 -20.98 -16.17 21.84
N LYS A 140 -20.12 -16.81 22.63
CA LYS A 140 -18.71 -16.97 22.28
C LYS A 140 -18.52 -17.88 21.06
N ILE A 141 -19.28 -18.97 20.94
CA ILE A 141 -19.22 -19.84 19.75
C ILE A 141 -19.69 -19.09 18.50
N ARG A 142 -20.75 -18.27 18.57
CA ARG A 142 -21.19 -17.44 17.42
C ARG A 142 -20.10 -16.50 16.93
N PHE A 143 -19.38 -15.88 17.85
CA PHE A 143 -18.21 -15.08 17.50
C PHE A 143 -17.11 -15.92 16.82
N LEU A 144 -16.80 -17.10 17.36
CA LEU A 144 -15.78 -17.98 16.77
C LEU A 144 -16.21 -18.57 15.41
N GLN A 145 -17.51 -18.72 15.15
CA GLN A 145 -18.03 -19.09 13.84
C GLN A 145 -17.74 -18.02 12.77
N SER A 146 -17.71 -16.74 13.14
CA SER A 146 -17.42 -15.66 12.19
C SER A 146 -15.93 -15.38 12.00
N ARG A 147 -15.04 -15.93 12.86
CA ARG A 147 -13.61 -15.58 12.88
C ARG A 147 -12.63 -16.75 12.81
N VAL A 148 -12.98 -17.91 13.37
CA VAL A 148 -12.03 -19.02 13.59
C VAL A 148 -12.46 -20.29 12.89
N LEU A 149 -13.72 -20.72 13.08
CA LEU A 149 -14.24 -21.97 12.54
C LEU A 149 -14.44 -21.92 11.01
N PRO A 150 -14.51 -23.09 10.33
CA PRO A 150 -14.79 -23.14 8.90
C PRO A 150 -16.16 -22.55 8.57
N ARG A 151 -16.25 -21.82 7.47
CA ARG A 151 -17.51 -21.25 7.01
C ARG A 151 -18.31 -22.29 6.22
N LEU A 152 -19.63 -22.26 6.38
CA LEU A 152 -20.54 -23.08 5.56
C LEU A 152 -20.84 -22.43 4.20
N GLU A 153 -20.85 -21.10 4.15
CA GLU A 153 -21.20 -20.33 2.95
C GLU A 153 -20.18 -19.22 2.68
N LEU A 154 -20.04 -18.86 1.39
CA LEU A 154 -19.25 -17.71 0.98
C LEU A 154 -20.02 -16.42 1.29
N LYS A 155 -19.29 -15.33 1.57
CA LYS A 155 -19.91 -14.02 1.71
C LYS A 155 -20.39 -13.55 0.33
N ASN A 156 -21.60 -13.02 0.26
CA ASN A 156 -22.13 -12.39 -0.95
C ASN A 156 -21.56 -10.96 -1.12
N SER A 157 -21.84 -10.32 -2.25
CA SER A 157 -21.29 -8.98 -2.56
C SER A 157 -21.71 -7.88 -1.59
N GLU A 158 -22.90 -7.97 -1.00
CA GLU A 158 -23.40 -7.01 0.00
C GLU A 158 -22.66 -7.19 1.33
N GLU A 159 -22.54 -8.44 1.79
CA GLU A 159 -21.80 -8.80 3.01
C GLU A 159 -20.29 -8.52 2.93
N LEU A 160 -19.74 -8.37 1.72
CA LEU A 160 -18.37 -7.93 1.48
C LEU A 160 -18.18 -6.43 1.64
N THR A 161 -19.25 -5.64 1.51
CA THR A 161 -19.19 -4.18 1.70
C THR A 161 -19.35 -3.75 3.16
N ASP A 162 -19.79 -4.66 4.03
CA ASP A 162 -19.89 -4.44 5.47
C ASP A 162 -18.51 -4.31 6.14
N GLN A 163 -18.47 -3.59 7.27
CA GLN A 163 -17.24 -3.51 8.06
C GLN A 163 -16.87 -4.89 8.64
N ALA A 164 -15.67 -5.35 8.31
CA ALA A 164 -15.14 -6.62 8.77
C ALA A 164 -14.60 -6.61 10.22
N SER A 165 -14.41 -5.43 10.83
CA SER A 165 -13.78 -5.27 12.14
C SER A 165 -14.78 -5.34 13.30
N ASP A 166 -14.41 -6.02 14.38
CA ASP A 166 -15.20 -6.08 15.62
C ASP A 166 -14.71 -5.03 16.63
N LYS A 167 -15.43 -3.91 16.72
CA LYS A 167 -15.06 -2.78 17.58
C LYS A 167 -15.14 -3.12 19.07
N GLU A 168 -16.13 -3.93 19.47
CA GLU A 168 -16.37 -4.24 20.89
C GLU A 168 -15.21 -5.04 21.49
N ILE A 169 -14.58 -5.90 20.69
CA ILE A 169 -13.41 -6.66 21.11
C ILE A 169 -12.15 -5.81 21.09
N ALA A 170 -12.00 -4.96 20.08
CA ALA A 170 -10.89 -4.01 20.02
C ALA A 170 -10.84 -3.09 21.25
N ASP A 171 -11.99 -2.73 21.80
CA ASP A 171 -12.12 -1.90 23.01
C ASP A 171 -11.71 -2.64 24.31
N LYS A 172 -11.69 -3.98 24.31
CA LYS A 172 -11.29 -4.83 25.45
C LYS A 172 -9.79 -5.20 25.45
N ARG A 173 -9.02 -4.75 24.45
CA ARG A 173 -7.58 -5.04 24.35
C ARG A 173 -6.81 -4.51 25.55
N HIS A 174 -5.81 -5.28 25.99
CA HIS A 174 -4.85 -4.81 26.98
C HIS A 174 -4.12 -3.56 26.47
N GLU A 175 -3.84 -2.61 27.37
CA GLU A 175 -3.35 -1.27 27.01
C GLU A 175 -2.05 -1.33 26.20
N SER A 176 -1.13 -2.25 26.51
CA SER A 176 0.11 -2.42 25.75
C SER A 176 -0.12 -2.86 24.29
N LEU A 177 -1.08 -3.76 24.04
CA LEU A 177 -1.44 -4.19 22.68
C LEU A 177 -2.19 -3.07 21.94
N LYS A 178 -3.00 -2.29 22.64
CA LYS A 178 -3.69 -1.12 22.07
C LYS A 178 -2.69 -0.04 21.65
N LEU A 179 -1.69 0.24 22.48
CA LEU A 179 -0.60 1.16 22.16
C LEU A 179 0.18 0.68 20.93
N ALA A 180 0.61 -0.59 20.91
CA ALA A 180 1.32 -1.18 19.78
C ALA A 180 0.46 -1.13 18.49
N PHE A 181 -0.83 -1.45 18.57
CA PHE A 181 -1.75 -1.39 17.44
C PHE A 181 -1.88 0.02 16.87
N ASN A 182 -2.03 1.03 17.74
CA ASN A 182 -2.13 2.43 17.34
C ASN A 182 -0.83 2.90 16.69
N GLN A 183 0.32 2.60 17.29
CA GLN A 183 1.62 2.93 16.73
C GLN A 183 1.79 2.30 15.35
N LEU A 184 1.59 0.98 15.20
CA LEU A 184 1.69 0.31 13.90
C LEU A 184 0.72 0.91 12.86
N SER A 185 -0.49 1.28 13.29
CA SER A 185 -1.51 1.87 12.41
C SER A 185 -1.06 3.19 11.79
N GLU A 186 -0.19 3.95 12.47
CA GLU A 186 0.35 5.21 11.93
C GLU A 186 1.22 4.99 10.68
N TYR A 187 1.85 3.82 10.54
CA TYR A 187 2.84 3.54 9.49
C TYR A 187 2.31 2.72 8.32
N VAL A 188 1.35 1.81 8.58
CA VAL A 188 0.83 0.88 7.55
C VAL A 188 -0.22 1.53 6.66
N HIS A 189 -0.90 2.54 7.19
CA HIS A 189 -2.08 3.11 6.56
C HIS A 189 -1.75 4.45 5.90
N PRO A 190 -2.11 4.64 4.62
CA PRO A 190 -1.77 5.87 3.90
C PRO A 190 -2.44 7.11 4.48
N ASN A 191 -3.57 6.95 5.20
CA ASN A 191 -4.33 8.04 5.81
C ASN A 191 -3.80 8.55 7.17
N TYR A 192 -2.80 7.88 7.77
CA TYR A 192 -2.17 8.31 9.02
C TYR A 192 -0.82 9.02 8.79
N GLY A 193 -0.39 9.12 7.53
CA GLY A 193 0.68 10.01 7.08
C GLY A 193 2.07 9.70 7.63
N SER A 194 2.31 8.55 8.28
CA SER A 194 3.67 8.18 8.69
C SER A 194 4.42 7.48 7.57
N HIS A 195 5.48 8.17 7.14
CA HIS A 195 6.38 7.73 6.07
C HIS A 195 7.75 7.31 6.60
N ILE A 196 7.96 7.30 7.93
CA ILE A 196 9.29 7.06 8.51
C ILE A 196 9.85 5.69 8.16
N LEU A 197 9.01 4.64 8.11
CA LEU A 197 9.45 3.29 7.74
C LEU A 197 9.94 3.22 6.28
N SER A 198 9.55 4.18 5.43
CA SER A 198 10.01 4.29 4.04
C SER A 198 11.19 5.24 3.90
N VAL A 199 11.16 6.40 4.55
CA VAL A 199 12.18 7.46 4.39
C VAL A 199 13.40 7.21 5.29
N ARG A 200 13.18 6.78 6.53
CA ARG A 200 14.24 6.59 7.56
C ARG A 200 14.14 5.19 8.20
N PRO A 201 14.17 4.08 7.42
CA PRO A 201 14.07 2.72 7.95
C PRO A 201 15.24 2.33 8.87
N HIS A 202 16.38 3.02 8.73
CA HIS A 202 17.58 2.81 9.55
C HIS A 202 17.50 3.48 10.94
N SER A 203 16.48 4.30 11.19
CA SER A 203 16.37 5.10 12.42
C SER A 203 16.00 4.27 13.66
N ILE A 204 16.38 4.80 14.84
CA ILE A 204 16.01 4.24 16.15
C ILE A 204 14.48 4.12 16.29
N GLU A 205 13.75 5.11 15.77
CA GLU A 205 12.29 5.13 15.83
C GLU A 205 11.69 3.96 15.06
N ALA A 206 12.11 3.76 13.80
CA ALA A 206 11.66 2.63 12.97
C ALA A 206 11.92 1.28 13.66
N ALA A 207 13.12 1.10 14.21
CA ALA A 207 13.51 -0.10 14.95
C ALA A 207 12.66 -0.33 16.21
N THR A 208 12.41 0.74 16.99
CA THR A 208 11.65 0.68 18.23
C THR A 208 10.19 0.26 17.98
N ILE A 209 9.55 0.84 16.97
CA ILE A 209 8.15 0.54 16.62
C ILE A 209 7.95 -0.95 16.36
N VAL A 210 8.78 -1.55 15.48
CA VAL A 210 8.62 -2.96 15.11
C VAL A 210 9.07 -3.90 16.23
N ALA A 211 10.12 -3.53 16.98
CA ALA A 211 10.64 -4.35 18.05
C ALA A 211 9.69 -4.42 19.26
N ASP A 212 9.14 -3.27 19.69
CA ASP A 212 8.21 -3.24 20.82
C ASP A 212 6.90 -3.94 20.49
N ALA A 213 6.37 -3.73 19.28
CA ALA A 213 5.21 -4.47 18.82
C ALA A 213 5.47 -5.98 18.84
N PHE A 214 6.58 -6.45 18.27
CA PHE A 214 6.95 -7.86 18.29
C PHE A 214 7.00 -8.42 19.72
N ILE A 215 7.74 -7.76 20.61
CA ILE A 215 7.90 -8.20 21.99
C ILE A 215 6.54 -8.35 22.68
N VAL A 216 5.70 -7.31 22.64
CA VAL A 216 4.40 -7.29 23.33
C VAL A 216 3.45 -8.35 22.76
N ILE A 217 3.41 -8.51 21.43
CA ILE A 217 2.56 -9.50 20.76
C ILE A 217 2.92 -10.92 21.20
N TYR A 218 4.20 -11.29 21.16
CA TYR A 218 4.61 -12.64 21.52
C TYR A 218 4.55 -12.92 23.03
N GLU A 219 4.82 -11.91 23.88
CA GLU A 219 4.60 -12.04 25.32
C GLU A 219 3.14 -12.33 25.65
N ALA A 220 2.19 -11.65 24.97
CA ALA A 220 0.76 -11.92 25.10
C ALA A 220 0.39 -13.31 24.53
N PHE A 221 0.92 -13.67 23.36
CA PHE A 221 0.71 -14.99 22.76
C PHE A 221 1.14 -16.12 23.70
N PHE A 222 2.28 -15.98 24.39
CA PHE A 222 2.77 -17.00 25.33
C PHE A 222 1.92 -17.15 26.61
N GLN A 223 0.96 -16.26 26.86
CA GLN A 223 -0.01 -16.42 27.96
C GLN A 223 -1.18 -17.35 27.59
N LEU A 224 -1.36 -17.67 26.30
CA LEU A 224 -2.44 -18.55 25.87
C LEU A 224 -2.20 -20.01 26.36
N PRO A 225 -3.24 -20.69 26.87
CA PRO A 225 -3.06 -21.93 27.62
C PRO A 225 -2.57 -23.12 26.77
N TRP A 226 -2.78 -23.11 25.45
CA TRP A 226 -2.39 -24.20 24.53
C TRP A 226 -1.04 -23.98 23.83
N VAL A 227 -0.40 -22.81 24.00
CA VAL A 227 0.83 -22.48 23.26
C VAL A 227 2.04 -23.30 23.73
N LYS A 228 2.05 -23.74 25.00
CA LYS A 228 3.14 -24.53 25.60
C LYS A 228 3.03 -26.05 25.39
N ASN A 229 2.09 -26.54 24.57
CA ASN A 229 1.95 -27.99 24.36
C ASN A 229 3.06 -28.56 23.46
N ASP A 230 3.98 -29.31 24.08
CA ASP A 230 5.24 -29.89 23.56
C ASP A 230 5.09 -31.04 22.53
N ASN A 231 4.01 -31.11 21.76
CA ASN A 231 3.91 -32.16 20.72
C ASN A 231 4.76 -31.78 19.50
N TYR A 232 6.03 -32.18 19.58
CA TYR A 232 7.09 -31.99 18.60
C TYR A 232 6.89 -32.87 17.37
N ASN A 233 6.47 -32.26 16.27
CA ASN A 233 6.80 -32.76 14.93
C ASN A 233 7.53 -31.63 14.19
N HIS A 234 8.85 -31.56 14.41
CA HIS A 234 9.73 -30.71 13.61
C HIS A 234 9.83 -31.30 12.21
N ILE A 235 9.19 -30.64 11.24
CA ILE A 235 9.51 -30.83 9.84
C ILE A 235 10.03 -29.49 9.37
N GLY A 236 11.31 -29.44 9.01
CA GLY A 236 11.89 -28.31 8.31
C GLY A 236 11.09 -28.09 7.04
N PHE A 237 10.33 -27.00 6.99
CA PHE A 237 9.90 -26.47 5.71
C PHE A 237 11.18 -26.03 5.01
N SER A 238 11.62 -26.78 4.01
CA SER A 238 12.54 -26.24 3.03
C SER A 238 11.78 -25.11 2.34
N PRO A 239 12.21 -23.86 2.47
CA PRO A 239 11.57 -22.78 1.75
C PRO A 239 11.70 -23.10 0.26
N LEU A 240 10.56 -23.35 -0.39
CA LEU A 240 10.51 -23.36 -1.85
C LEU A 240 10.94 -21.95 -2.30
N ASN A 241 12.14 -21.88 -2.89
CA ASN A 241 12.69 -20.73 -3.59
C ASN A 241 13.01 -19.46 -2.76
N GLN A 242 13.60 -19.59 -1.56
CA GLN A 242 14.17 -18.41 -0.87
C GLN A 242 15.52 -17.92 -1.45
N ILE A 243 16.14 -18.66 -2.38
CA ILE A 243 17.49 -18.37 -2.91
C ILE A 243 17.53 -18.50 -4.43
N SER A 244 16.52 -17.99 -5.12
CA SER A 244 16.67 -17.69 -6.54
C SER A 244 17.35 -16.33 -6.65
N SER A 245 18.49 -16.24 -7.34
CA SER A 245 19.05 -14.96 -7.77
C SER A 245 18.16 -14.22 -8.76
N ASN A 246 17.13 -14.89 -9.30
CA ASN A 246 16.22 -14.32 -10.27
C ASN A 246 15.22 -13.40 -9.59
N ASP A 247 14.91 -12.31 -10.28
CA ASP A 247 13.91 -11.33 -9.91
C ASP A 247 12.54 -11.99 -9.61
N PRO A 248 11.84 -11.62 -8.51
CA PRO A 248 10.61 -12.28 -8.10
C PRO A 248 9.46 -12.08 -9.08
N PHE A 249 9.44 -11.00 -9.86
CA PHE A 249 8.44 -10.80 -10.91
C PHE A 249 8.66 -11.73 -12.10
N SER A 250 9.91 -12.05 -12.42
CA SER A 250 10.26 -13.03 -13.46
C SER A 250 9.76 -14.43 -13.07
N ILE A 251 10.03 -14.85 -11.82
CA ILE A 251 9.52 -16.13 -11.30
C ILE A 251 7.98 -16.12 -11.29
N LEU A 252 7.38 -15.01 -10.88
CA LEU A 252 5.93 -14.88 -10.84
C LEU A 252 5.32 -15.03 -12.24
N ALA A 253 5.85 -14.32 -13.24
CA ALA A 253 5.36 -14.34 -14.61
C ALA A 253 5.56 -15.69 -15.30
N ASP A 254 6.77 -16.27 -15.19
CA ASP A 254 7.18 -17.39 -16.02
C ASP A 254 6.93 -18.77 -15.36
N VAL A 255 6.78 -18.80 -14.03
CA VAL A 255 6.61 -20.07 -13.28
C VAL A 255 5.28 -20.11 -12.52
N THR A 256 5.05 -19.13 -11.64
CA THR A 256 3.93 -19.20 -10.69
C THR A 256 2.58 -18.92 -11.37
N LEU A 257 2.52 -17.95 -12.27
CA LEU A 257 1.30 -17.54 -12.96
C LEU A 257 0.71 -18.65 -13.85
N PRO A 258 1.50 -19.40 -14.67
CA PRO A 258 0.99 -20.57 -15.38
C PRO A 258 0.35 -21.64 -14.47
N ILE A 259 0.93 -21.88 -13.30
CA ILE A 259 0.40 -22.85 -12.32
C ILE A 259 -0.94 -22.37 -11.76
N LEU A 260 -1.00 -21.11 -11.31
CA LEU A 260 -2.23 -20.52 -10.75
C LEU A 260 -3.34 -20.45 -11.79
N LYS A 261 -3.00 -20.07 -13.02
CA LYS A 261 -3.91 -20.06 -14.16
C LYS A 261 -4.53 -21.44 -14.37
N ASN A 262 -3.70 -22.49 -14.51
CA ASN A 262 -4.21 -23.84 -14.75
C ASN A 262 -5.18 -24.32 -13.65
N ILE A 263 -4.87 -24.01 -12.38
CA ILE A 263 -5.74 -24.36 -11.24
C ILE A 263 -7.06 -23.56 -11.27
N TYR A 264 -7.03 -22.31 -11.70
CA TYR A 264 -8.15 -21.38 -11.56
C TYR A 264 -9.08 -21.34 -12.79
N SER A 265 -8.54 -21.48 -14.00
CA SER A 265 -9.25 -21.46 -15.29
C SER A 265 -10.24 -22.61 -15.46
N VAL A 266 -9.99 -23.76 -14.83
CA VAL A 266 -10.85 -24.95 -14.92
C VAL A 266 -12.20 -24.74 -14.23
N GLU A 267 -12.30 -23.78 -13.30
CA GLU A 267 -13.44 -23.70 -12.36
C GLU A 267 -14.21 -22.38 -12.34
N THR A 268 -13.63 -21.27 -12.82
CA THR A 268 -14.17 -19.91 -12.51
C THR A 268 -14.41 -18.98 -13.70
N GLY A 269 -14.05 -19.38 -14.93
CA GLY A 269 -14.41 -18.63 -16.15
C GLY A 269 -13.74 -17.27 -16.35
N HIS A 270 -12.61 -16.99 -15.67
CA HIS A 270 -11.81 -15.77 -15.92
C HIS A 270 -11.29 -15.71 -17.36
N ARG A 271 -11.17 -14.50 -17.90
CA ARG A 271 -10.79 -14.32 -19.31
C ARG A 271 -9.30 -14.56 -19.49
N GLU A 272 -8.95 -15.27 -20.55
CA GLU A 272 -7.56 -15.50 -20.97
C GLU A 272 -6.77 -14.18 -21.10
N ALA A 273 -7.45 -13.09 -21.48
CA ALA A 273 -6.88 -11.76 -21.55
C ALA A 273 -6.34 -11.27 -20.20
N ASP A 274 -7.06 -11.50 -19.10
CA ASP A 274 -6.69 -11.01 -17.76
C ASP A 274 -5.35 -11.64 -17.31
N TRP A 275 -5.13 -12.91 -17.62
CA TRP A 275 -3.89 -13.61 -17.32
C TRP A 275 -2.71 -13.14 -18.19
N LYS A 276 -2.99 -12.82 -19.46
CA LYS A 276 -1.98 -12.28 -20.38
C LYS A 276 -1.56 -10.86 -19.99
N ASP A 277 -2.51 -10.04 -19.56
CA ASP A 277 -2.24 -8.70 -19.04
C ASP A 277 -1.41 -8.78 -17.75
N ALA A 278 -1.71 -9.75 -16.88
CA ALA A 278 -0.92 -10.02 -15.69
C ALA A 278 0.53 -10.44 -16.01
N GLU A 279 0.72 -11.37 -16.94
CA GLU A 279 2.05 -11.76 -17.44
C GLU A 279 2.83 -10.56 -17.98
N GLY A 280 2.19 -9.71 -18.79
CA GLY A 280 2.78 -8.50 -19.34
C GLY A 280 3.19 -7.50 -18.26
N ALA A 281 2.33 -7.26 -17.27
CA ALA A 281 2.61 -6.35 -16.16
C ALA A 281 3.81 -6.83 -15.32
N PHE A 282 3.88 -8.13 -15.00
CA PHE A 282 4.99 -8.66 -14.21
C PHE A 282 6.31 -8.68 -14.97
N ARG A 283 6.30 -9.04 -16.26
CA ARG A 283 7.51 -8.93 -17.10
C ARG A 283 8.00 -7.50 -17.24
N HIS A 284 7.09 -6.53 -17.32
CA HIS A 284 7.46 -5.12 -17.33
C HIS A 284 8.20 -4.73 -16.03
N PHE A 285 7.68 -5.13 -14.87
CA PHE A 285 8.34 -4.88 -13.58
C PHE A 285 9.73 -5.52 -13.49
N ALA A 286 9.85 -6.79 -13.91
CA ALA A 286 11.13 -7.49 -13.98
C ALA A 286 12.16 -6.76 -14.86
N ASN A 287 11.70 -6.25 -16.02
CA ASN A 287 12.55 -5.46 -16.91
C ASN A 287 12.98 -4.13 -16.29
N CYS A 288 12.09 -3.46 -15.55
CA CYS A 288 12.41 -2.21 -14.85
C CYS A 288 13.44 -2.41 -13.71
N GLU A 289 13.44 -3.56 -13.02
CA GLU A 289 14.51 -3.90 -12.06
C GLU A 289 15.85 -4.16 -12.77
N SER A 290 15.82 -4.90 -13.87
CA SER A 290 17.02 -5.36 -14.57
C SER A 290 17.70 -4.26 -15.39
N ASN A 291 16.90 -3.38 -16.00
CA ASN A 291 17.34 -2.45 -17.04
C ASN A 291 16.99 -0.99 -16.68
N TRP A 292 17.14 -0.60 -15.42
CA TRP A 292 16.88 0.75 -14.91
C TRP A 292 17.51 1.87 -15.75
N GLU A 293 18.75 1.68 -16.23
CA GLU A 293 19.46 2.62 -17.11
C GLU A 293 18.80 2.78 -18.50
N SER A 294 18.19 1.71 -19.02
CA SER A 294 17.46 1.78 -20.29
C SER A 294 16.06 2.37 -20.12
N ALA A 295 15.44 2.20 -18.94
CA ALA A 295 14.07 2.60 -18.65
C ALA A 295 13.92 4.11 -18.42
N LEU A 296 14.98 4.81 -17.99
CA LEU A 296 14.96 6.24 -17.65
C LEU A 296 16.02 7.06 -18.42
N GLY A 297 16.75 6.46 -19.36
CA GLY A 297 17.94 7.07 -19.98
C GLY A 297 19.14 7.09 -19.02
N THR A 298 20.24 7.77 -19.40
CA THR A 298 21.42 7.94 -18.52
C THR A 298 20.94 8.51 -17.18
N PRO A 299 20.91 7.71 -16.11
CA PRO A 299 20.30 8.16 -14.87
C PRO A 299 21.12 9.34 -14.32
N PRO A 300 20.48 10.37 -13.76
CA PRO A 300 21.20 11.35 -12.96
C PRO A 300 22.03 10.58 -11.92
N SER A 301 23.29 10.97 -11.71
CA SER A 301 24.11 10.40 -10.65
C SER A 301 23.53 10.84 -9.30
N TRP A 302 22.52 10.13 -8.82
CA TRP A 302 21.90 10.40 -7.53
C TRP A 302 22.91 10.07 -6.41
N PRO A 303 22.97 10.89 -5.35
CA PRO A 303 23.93 10.69 -4.28
C PRO A 303 23.66 9.36 -3.59
N THR A 304 24.58 8.41 -3.76
CA THR A 304 24.48 7.11 -3.07
C THR A 304 25.01 7.16 -1.64
N ASP A 305 25.34 8.34 -1.11
CA ASP A 305 25.76 8.55 0.28
C ASP A 305 24.66 9.26 1.08
N VAL A 306 23.48 8.65 1.11
CA VAL A 306 22.30 9.19 1.79
C VAL A 306 21.74 8.19 2.80
N GLU A 307 21.44 8.68 4.01
CA GLU A 307 20.59 8.03 5.01
C GLU A 307 20.86 6.52 5.17
N ALA A 308 19.89 5.66 4.84
CA ALA A 308 20.02 4.21 5.02
C ALA A 308 21.13 3.59 4.16
N ILE A 309 21.37 4.09 2.95
CA ILE A 309 22.44 3.59 2.07
C ILE A 309 23.81 3.89 2.70
N LYS A 310 23.97 5.11 3.23
CA LYS A 310 25.18 5.52 3.94
C LYS A 310 25.40 4.66 5.18
N ALA A 311 24.39 4.51 6.03
CA ALA A 311 24.47 3.71 7.25
C ALA A 311 24.83 2.23 6.98
N LEU A 312 24.26 1.62 5.93
CA LEU A 312 24.56 0.24 5.53
C LEU A 312 25.97 0.08 4.92
N ARG A 313 26.48 1.13 4.27
CA ARG A 313 27.85 1.13 3.74
C ARG A 313 28.87 1.28 4.88
N GLU A 314 28.61 2.19 5.81
CA GLU A 314 29.46 2.42 6.99
C GLU A 314 29.51 1.20 7.92
N SER A 315 28.45 0.39 7.96
CA SER A 315 28.43 -0.88 8.68
C SER A 315 29.23 -2.01 8.03
N GLN A 316 29.86 -1.75 6.87
CA GLN A 316 30.69 -2.70 6.12
C GLN A 316 29.98 -4.01 5.73
N LEU A 317 28.65 -4.01 5.67
CA LEU A 317 27.88 -5.16 5.20
C LEU A 317 28.01 -5.33 3.69
N SER A 318 28.17 -6.58 3.24
CA SER A 318 28.03 -6.92 1.83
C SER A 318 26.65 -6.49 1.30
N PRO A 319 26.55 -5.87 0.11
CA PRO A 319 25.27 -5.52 -0.51
C PRO A 319 24.27 -6.69 -0.61
N SER A 320 24.76 -7.93 -0.68
CA SER A 320 23.91 -9.13 -0.70
C SER A 320 23.10 -9.35 0.57
N LEU A 321 23.50 -8.74 1.69
CA LEU A 321 22.86 -8.80 3.00
C LEU A 321 22.01 -7.56 3.31
N TRP A 322 21.96 -6.60 2.38
CA TRP A 322 21.16 -5.39 2.55
C TRP A 322 19.66 -5.72 2.43
N PRO A 323 18.79 -4.85 2.97
CA PRO A 323 17.36 -4.94 2.74
C PRO A 323 17.04 -5.00 1.25
N GLU A 324 16.06 -5.79 0.85
CA GLU A 324 15.81 -6.06 -0.58
C GLU A 324 15.50 -4.78 -1.38
N SER A 325 14.81 -3.82 -0.77
CA SER A 325 14.53 -2.52 -1.38
C SER A 325 15.79 -1.70 -1.70
N LEU A 326 16.93 -2.03 -1.10
CA LEU A 326 18.22 -1.33 -1.26
C LEU A 326 19.31 -2.22 -1.86
N LYS A 327 19.01 -3.47 -2.19
CA LYS A 327 19.99 -4.44 -2.70
C LYS A 327 20.39 -4.14 -4.15
N THR A 328 19.41 -3.75 -4.98
CA THR A 328 19.62 -3.44 -6.41
C THR A 328 20.05 -1.99 -6.62
N ILE A 329 20.73 -1.69 -7.73
CA ILE A 329 21.05 -0.30 -8.13
C ILE A 329 19.76 0.51 -8.27
N SER A 330 18.76 -0.08 -8.92
CA SER A 330 17.44 0.51 -9.10
C SER A 330 16.79 0.88 -7.75
N GLY A 331 16.77 -0.06 -6.79
CA GLY A 331 16.25 0.17 -5.45
C GLY A 331 16.96 1.31 -4.72
N ARG A 332 18.30 1.36 -4.78
CA ARG A 332 19.10 2.45 -4.21
C ARG A 332 18.80 3.81 -4.86
N ASN A 333 18.64 3.85 -6.18
CA ASN A 333 18.31 5.09 -6.88
C ASN A 333 16.91 5.59 -6.50
N ARG A 334 15.91 4.70 -6.44
CA ARG A 334 14.56 5.05 -5.99
C ARG A 334 14.56 5.60 -4.56
N TYR A 335 15.28 4.95 -3.65
CA TYR A 335 15.40 5.43 -2.28
C TYR A 335 16.14 6.77 -2.19
N SER A 336 17.27 6.91 -2.89
CA SER A 336 18.01 8.18 -2.92
C SER A 336 17.15 9.32 -3.45
N PHE A 337 16.38 9.07 -4.50
CA PHE A 337 15.48 10.06 -5.07
C PHE A 337 14.37 10.43 -4.08
N LEU A 338 13.72 9.45 -3.43
CA LEU A 338 12.74 9.70 -2.37
C LEU A 338 13.30 10.60 -1.26
N VAL A 339 14.51 10.31 -0.76
CA VAL A 339 15.16 11.10 0.29
C VAL A 339 15.40 12.54 -0.15
N GLN A 340 15.80 12.76 -1.40
CA GLN A 340 15.97 14.12 -1.92
C GLN A 340 14.66 14.90 -2.00
N GLN A 341 13.56 14.25 -2.40
CA GLN A 341 12.24 14.89 -2.44
C GLN A 341 11.78 15.28 -1.02
N GLU A 342 12.07 14.45 -0.02
CA GLU A 342 11.79 14.78 1.39
C GLU A 342 12.66 15.93 1.89
N LEU A 343 13.95 15.94 1.53
CA LEU A 343 14.88 17.02 1.88
C LEU A 343 14.45 18.36 1.26
N GLN A 344 14.01 18.36 0.00
CA GLN A 344 13.49 19.56 -0.66
C GLN A 344 12.26 20.11 0.07
N LEU A 345 11.34 19.24 0.50
CA LEU A 345 10.19 19.65 1.30
C LEU A 345 10.62 20.18 2.69
N ALA A 346 11.56 19.53 3.36
CA ALA A 346 12.07 20.00 4.65
C ALA A 346 12.77 21.37 4.53
N GLN A 347 13.56 21.58 3.48
CA GLN A 347 14.19 22.87 3.18
C GLN A 347 13.15 23.96 2.89
N ALA A 348 12.15 23.65 2.08
CA ALA A 348 11.05 24.58 1.81
C ALA A 348 10.32 24.95 3.12
N ALA A 349 10.01 23.97 3.97
CA ALA A 349 9.37 24.22 5.26
C ALA A 349 10.24 25.07 6.21
N ASN A 350 11.56 24.81 6.25
CA ASN A 350 12.50 25.57 7.07
C ASN A 350 12.73 27.00 6.57
N SER A 351 12.49 27.26 5.29
CA SER A 351 12.58 28.62 4.72
C SER A 351 11.39 29.50 5.09
N LEU A 352 10.30 28.94 5.63
CA LEU A 352 9.13 29.70 6.03
C LEU A 352 9.37 30.48 7.35
N PRO A 353 8.84 31.71 7.47
CA PRO A 353 8.84 32.42 8.73
C PRO A 353 7.93 31.72 9.78
N ILE A 354 8.51 31.29 10.91
CA ILE A 354 7.84 30.64 12.07
C ILE A 354 6.90 31.66 12.81
N PRO A 355 5.76 31.27 13.46
CA PRO A 355 4.62 30.47 13.02
C PRO A 355 3.31 31.30 13.25
N ASN A 356 3.21 32.52 12.74
CA ASN A 356 2.01 33.38 12.94
C ASN A 356 1.21 33.63 11.66
N GLY A 357 1.30 32.73 10.69
CA GLY A 357 0.22 32.53 9.72
C GLY A 357 -0.04 33.68 8.75
N SER A 358 0.89 33.90 7.82
CA SER A 358 0.61 34.09 6.39
C SER A 358 1.97 34.20 5.70
N TYR A 359 2.30 33.26 4.82
CA TYR A 359 3.48 33.35 3.98
C TYR A 359 3.08 33.71 2.55
N GLU A 360 3.98 34.35 1.81
CA GLU A 360 3.69 34.97 0.51
C GLU A 360 3.37 33.92 -0.57
N GLY A 361 2.86 34.37 -1.72
CA GLY A 361 2.47 33.49 -2.82
C GLY A 361 3.60 32.57 -3.30
N ASN A 362 4.83 33.09 -3.43
CA ASN A 362 5.98 32.30 -3.87
C ASN A 362 6.43 31.27 -2.82
N GLU A 363 6.37 31.62 -1.54
CA GLU A 363 6.66 30.69 -0.43
C GLU A 363 5.62 29.56 -0.39
N GLN A 364 4.34 29.89 -0.60
CA GLN A 364 3.26 28.91 -0.68
C GLN A 364 3.40 27.97 -1.88
N LEU A 365 3.75 28.50 -3.05
CA LEU A 365 4.01 27.68 -4.23
C LEU A 365 5.21 26.74 -4.01
N ALA A 366 6.30 27.21 -3.40
CA ALA A 366 7.46 26.38 -3.11
C ALA A 366 7.13 25.18 -2.20
N ILE A 367 6.32 25.41 -1.16
CA ILE A 367 5.81 24.34 -0.29
C ILE A 367 4.92 23.39 -1.07
N LEU A 368 3.94 23.90 -1.82
CA LEU A 368 3.00 23.08 -2.57
C LEU A 368 3.70 22.17 -3.59
N VAL A 369 4.63 22.71 -4.38
CA VAL A 369 5.40 21.97 -5.39
C VAL A 369 6.24 20.87 -4.74
N SER A 370 6.97 21.21 -3.67
CA SER A 370 7.82 20.23 -2.95
C SER A 370 6.98 19.15 -2.26
N SER A 371 5.84 19.53 -1.69
CA SER A 371 4.89 18.62 -1.03
C SER A 371 4.28 17.66 -2.02
N LEU A 372 3.82 18.17 -3.17
CA LEU A 372 3.20 17.36 -4.20
C LEU A 372 4.21 16.37 -4.78
N SER A 373 5.43 16.82 -5.07
CA SER A 373 6.53 15.95 -5.52
C SER A 373 6.80 14.85 -4.50
N PHE A 374 7.04 15.20 -3.23
CA PHE A 374 7.26 14.21 -2.18
C PHE A 374 6.09 13.23 -2.04
N SER A 375 4.84 13.70 -2.11
CA SER A 375 3.64 12.84 -2.02
C SER A 375 3.55 11.79 -3.13
N ILE A 376 3.87 12.17 -4.37
CA ILE A 376 3.90 11.25 -5.51
C ILE A 376 4.97 10.19 -5.26
N TYR A 377 6.19 10.62 -4.93
CA TYR A 377 7.33 9.71 -4.87
C TYR A 377 7.34 8.82 -3.63
N VAL A 378 6.80 9.26 -2.49
CA VAL A 378 6.65 8.40 -1.32
C VAL A 378 5.58 7.32 -1.55
N ILE A 379 4.50 7.65 -2.25
CA ILE A 379 3.46 6.68 -2.61
C ILE A 379 4.04 5.67 -3.60
N GLU A 380 4.74 6.10 -4.64
CA GLU A 380 5.32 5.17 -5.62
C GLU A 380 6.42 4.29 -5.03
N HIS A 381 7.25 4.83 -4.15
CA HIS A 381 8.23 4.01 -3.43
C HIS A 381 7.55 2.90 -2.62
N LYS A 382 6.47 3.23 -1.90
CA LYS A 382 5.67 2.25 -1.14
C LYS A 382 4.98 1.25 -2.07
N MET A 383 4.32 1.70 -3.14
CA MET A 383 3.66 0.84 -4.13
C MET A 383 4.65 -0.15 -4.74
N TRP A 384 5.85 0.31 -5.10
CA TRP A 384 6.90 -0.52 -5.66
C TRP A 384 7.40 -1.58 -4.66
N SER A 385 7.73 -1.15 -3.42
CA SER A 385 8.19 -2.06 -2.37
C SER A 385 7.14 -3.14 -2.08
N MET A 386 5.87 -2.74 -1.95
CA MET A 386 4.77 -3.67 -1.70
C MET A 386 4.54 -4.61 -2.88
N ALA A 387 4.64 -4.13 -4.13
CA ALA A 387 4.50 -4.98 -5.31
C ALA A 387 5.60 -6.05 -5.36
N HIS A 388 6.86 -5.65 -5.15
CA HIS A 388 8.01 -6.56 -5.16
C HIS A 388 7.90 -7.62 -4.05
N GLN A 389 7.53 -7.20 -2.85
CA GLN A 389 7.31 -8.13 -1.74
C GLN A 389 6.07 -9.01 -1.95
N SER A 390 5.00 -8.50 -2.55
CA SER A 390 3.84 -9.30 -2.93
C SER A 390 4.21 -10.40 -3.93
N ALA A 391 5.03 -10.09 -4.94
CA ALA A 391 5.50 -11.10 -5.89
C ALA A 391 6.28 -12.23 -5.19
N ARG A 392 7.15 -11.90 -4.23
CA ARG A 392 7.84 -12.90 -3.40
C ARG A 392 6.88 -13.76 -2.59
N LEU A 393 5.89 -13.14 -1.96
CA LEU A 393 4.90 -13.85 -1.16
C LEU A 393 3.95 -14.71 -2.00
N VAL A 394 3.64 -14.31 -3.24
CA VAL A 394 2.89 -15.15 -4.19
C VAL A 394 3.72 -16.38 -4.55
N ASN A 395 5.00 -16.19 -4.90
CA ASN A 395 5.90 -17.31 -5.19
C ASN A 395 6.09 -18.25 -3.97
N ALA A 396 5.95 -17.72 -2.76
CA ALA A 396 6.02 -18.48 -1.51
C ALA A 396 4.68 -19.08 -1.04
N ASP A 397 3.58 -18.89 -1.79
CA ASP A 397 2.24 -19.38 -1.41
C ASP A 397 1.70 -18.78 -0.10
N SER A 398 2.08 -17.53 0.21
CA SER A 398 1.69 -16.79 1.42
C SER A 398 0.46 -15.93 1.16
N VAL A 399 -0.72 -16.56 1.16
CA VAL A 399 -2.01 -15.89 0.88
C VAL A 399 -2.25 -14.67 1.77
N LEU A 400 -2.07 -14.81 3.09
CA LEU A 400 -2.38 -13.73 4.02
C LEU A 400 -1.39 -12.57 3.89
N GLY A 401 -0.09 -12.86 3.67
CA GLY A 401 0.91 -11.84 3.41
C GLY A 401 0.60 -11.04 2.13
N VAL A 402 0.23 -11.73 1.05
CA VAL A 402 -0.16 -11.07 -0.22
C VAL A 402 -1.43 -10.23 -0.01
N ALA A 403 -2.44 -10.74 0.68
CA ALA A 403 -3.68 -10.01 0.94
C ALA A 403 -3.44 -8.70 1.70
N LEU A 404 -2.56 -8.72 2.71
CA LEU A 404 -2.21 -7.52 3.48
C LEU A 404 -1.53 -6.45 2.61
N LEU A 405 -0.59 -6.84 1.75
CA LEU A 405 0.10 -5.90 0.86
C LEU A 405 -0.79 -5.38 -0.25
N VAL A 406 -1.53 -6.26 -0.94
CA VAL A 406 -2.45 -5.87 -2.03
C VAL A 406 -3.55 -4.95 -1.49
N ARG A 407 -4.07 -5.21 -0.28
CA ARG A 407 -4.97 -4.28 0.41
C ARG A 407 -4.32 -2.91 0.61
N SER A 408 -3.13 -2.87 1.19
CA SER A 408 -2.43 -1.61 1.46
C SER A 408 -2.10 -0.87 0.16
N MET A 409 -1.73 -1.57 -0.92
CA MET A 409 -1.54 -0.99 -2.24
C MET A 409 -2.82 -0.36 -2.78
N LEU A 410 -3.98 -1.03 -2.64
CA LEU A 410 -5.27 -0.49 -3.06
C LEU A 410 -5.63 0.77 -2.26
N GLU A 411 -5.36 0.80 -0.96
CA GLU A 411 -5.56 1.97 -0.11
C GLU A 411 -4.69 3.16 -0.56
N HIS A 412 -3.41 2.93 -0.88
CA HIS A 412 -2.49 3.96 -1.39
C HIS A 412 -2.91 4.46 -2.78
N HIS A 413 -3.32 3.55 -3.66
CA HIS A 413 -3.83 3.87 -4.99
C HIS A 413 -5.09 4.75 -4.90
N ALA A 414 -6.05 4.38 -4.05
CA ALA A 414 -7.27 5.14 -3.85
C ALA A 414 -7.00 6.54 -3.29
N LEU A 415 -6.10 6.67 -2.30
CA LEU A 415 -5.73 7.95 -1.73
C LEU A 415 -5.08 8.89 -2.77
N ALA A 416 -4.13 8.37 -3.56
CA ALA A 416 -3.46 9.15 -4.60
C ALA A 416 -4.43 9.59 -5.71
N PHE A 417 -5.34 8.71 -6.12
CA PHE A 417 -6.40 9.03 -7.07
C PHE A 417 -7.31 10.15 -6.57
N GLU A 418 -7.80 10.06 -5.33
CA GLU A 418 -8.66 11.09 -4.74
C GLU A 418 -7.91 12.42 -4.56
N LEU A 419 -6.64 12.37 -4.16
CA LEU A 419 -5.79 13.57 -4.10
C LEU A 419 -5.71 14.25 -5.48
N GLY A 420 -5.48 13.48 -6.54
CA GLY A 420 -5.47 13.97 -7.91
C GLY A 420 -6.77 14.69 -8.28
N GLU A 421 -7.93 14.05 -8.07
CA GLU A 421 -9.25 14.65 -8.35
C GLU A 421 -9.47 15.97 -7.57
N LYS A 422 -9.08 15.99 -6.29
CA LYS A 422 -9.20 17.19 -5.45
C LYS A 422 -8.29 18.32 -5.90
N LEU A 423 -7.06 17.99 -6.28
CA LEU A 423 -6.09 18.96 -6.80
C LEU A 423 -6.58 19.54 -8.13
N THR A 424 -7.00 18.71 -9.08
CA THR A 424 -7.57 19.17 -10.35
C THR A 424 -8.76 20.11 -10.14
N LYS A 425 -9.66 19.77 -9.21
CA LYS A 425 -10.78 20.66 -8.85
C LYS A 425 -10.29 21.98 -8.25
N ALA A 426 -9.35 21.93 -7.31
CA ALA A 426 -8.80 23.12 -6.67
C ALA A 426 -8.10 24.05 -7.68
N ILE A 427 -7.32 23.50 -8.61
CA ILE A 427 -6.67 24.28 -9.67
C ILE A 427 -7.70 24.93 -10.59
N SER A 428 -8.75 24.21 -11.02
CA SER A 428 -9.82 24.82 -11.81
C SER A 428 -10.49 25.99 -11.07
N GLU A 429 -10.68 25.91 -9.75
CA GLU A 429 -11.24 27.00 -8.95
C GLU A 429 -10.27 28.19 -8.81
N VAL A 430 -8.97 27.92 -8.67
CA VAL A 430 -7.90 28.92 -8.66
C VAL A 430 -7.89 29.67 -9.99
N GLU A 431 -7.86 28.94 -11.10
CA GLU A 431 -7.89 29.50 -12.45
C GLU A 431 -9.13 30.35 -12.67
N LYS A 432 -10.32 29.92 -12.23
CA LYS A 432 -11.57 30.71 -12.35
C LYS A 432 -11.56 31.98 -11.50
N SER A 433 -10.78 32.01 -10.41
CA SER A 433 -10.74 33.12 -9.46
C SER A 433 -9.73 34.21 -9.81
N ALA A 434 -8.76 33.93 -10.67
CA ALA A 434 -7.82 34.95 -11.15
C ALA A 434 -8.55 36.10 -11.90
N PRO A 435 -8.12 37.37 -11.78
CA PRO A 435 -6.87 37.80 -11.15
C PRO A 435 -6.98 38.14 -9.66
N ASN A 436 -8.03 37.72 -8.95
CA ASN A 436 -8.16 38.03 -7.52
C ASN A 436 -7.15 37.23 -6.69
N SER A 437 -5.98 37.82 -6.42
CA SER A 437 -4.85 37.17 -5.75
C SER A 437 -5.17 36.71 -4.32
N GLU A 438 -5.97 37.49 -3.56
CA GLU A 438 -6.41 37.08 -2.21
C GLU A 438 -7.26 35.79 -2.27
N ARG A 439 -8.19 35.71 -3.23
CA ARG A 439 -9.02 34.52 -3.43
C ARG A 439 -8.20 33.34 -3.93
N VAL A 440 -7.24 33.57 -4.83
CA VAL A 440 -6.30 32.54 -5.32
C VAL A 440 -5.51 31.94 -4.16
N LEU A 441 -4.88 32.75 -3.31
CA LEU A 441 -4.10 32.29 -2.17
C LEU A 441 -4.94 31.48 -1.17
N LYS A 442 -6.18 31.89 -0.90
CA LYS A 442 -7.11 31.11 -0.06
C LYS A 442 -7.44 29.74 -0.64
N LEU A 443 -7.58 29.63 -1.96
CA LEU A 443 -7.84 28.35 -2.64
C LEU A 443 -6.59 27.46 -2.66
N LEU A 444 -5.40 28.02 -2.88
CA LEU A 444 -4.13 27.31 -2.78
C LEU A 444 -3.88 26.77 -1.36
N ALA A 445 -4.24 27.53 -0.32
CA ALA A 445 -4.19 27.06 1.07
C ALA A 445 -5.13 25.86 1.31
N ASN A 446 -6.22 25.72 0.54
CA ASN A 446 -7.08 24.53 0.63
C ASN A 446 -6.46 23.31 -0.07
N ALA A 447 -5.75 23.51 -1.19
CA ALA A 447 -4.98 22.45 -1.84
C ALA A 447 -3.85 21.94 -0.92
N GLU A 448 -3.15 22.87 -0.26
CA GLU A 448 -2.13 22.55 0.75
C GLU A 448 -2.71 21.69 1.88
N LYS A 449 -3.90 22.01 2.38
CA LYS A 449 -4.58 21.19 3.40
C LYS A 449 -4.84 19.76 2.93
N GLN A 450 -5.12 19.53 1.63
CA GLN A 450 -5.29 18.17 1.13
C GLN A 450 -3.96 17.40 1.12
N LEU A 451 -2.88 18.05 0.68
CA LEU A 451 -1.53 17.48 0.70
C LEU A 451 -1.05 17.19 2.12
N ALA A 452 -1.24 18.15 3.03
CA ALA A 452 -0.91 18.03 4.44
C ALA A 452 -1.56 16.78 5.05
N ARG A 453 -2.86 16.56 4.79
CA ARG A 453 -3.58 15.37 5.29
C ARG A 453 -3.00 14.04 4.78
N VAL A 454 -2.44 14.01 3.57
CA VAL A 454 -1.79 12.81 3.00
C VAL A 454 -0.41 12.60 3.62
N LEU A 455 0.37 13.68 3.77
CA LEU A 455 1.79 13.61 4.15
C LEU A 455 2.05 13.62 5.66
N ALA A 456 1.35 14.44 6.43
CA ALA A 456 1.60 14.58 7.87
C ALA A 456 0.65 13.73 8.71
N GLY A 457 -0.55 13.44 8.22
CA GLY A 457 -1.47 12.50 8.86
C GLY A 457 -1.93 12.92 10.25
N SER A 458 -2.09 11.97 11.19
CA SER A 458 -2.64 12.26 12.52
C SER A 458 -1.67 13.04 13.43
N SER A 459 -2.21 13.82 14.37
CA SER A 459 -1.45 14.70 15.27
C SER A 459 -0.61 14.02 16.36
N ASN A 460 -0.54 12.69 16.37
CA ASN A 460 0.24 11.96 17.37
C ASN A 460 1.73 12.11 17.05
N LEU A 461 2.46 12.77 17.95
CA LEU A 461 3.89 12.97 17.81
C LEU A 461 4.64 11.70 18.23
N SER A 462 5.50 11.20 17.34
CA SER A 462 6.76 10.60 17.77
C SER A 462 7.83 11.69 17.93
N SER A 463 8.87 11.42 18.72
CA SER A 463 9.93 12.38 19.07
C SER A 463 10.92 12.71 17.93
N GLY A 464 10.69 12.22 16.70
CA GLY A 464 11.57 12.38 15.53
C GLY A 464 10.89 13.01 14.31
N THR A 465 9.93 13.92 14.50
CA THR A 465 9.18 14.51 13.38
C THR A 465 9.97 15.57 12.61
N SER A 466 9.97 15.45 11.28
CA SER A 466 10.53 16.43 10.34
C SER A 466 9.80 17.78 10.42
N GLU A 467 10.49 18.83 9.98
CA GLU A 467 10.05 20.23 10.12
C GLU A 467 8.77 20.51 9.34
N TRP A 468 8.60 19.89 8.17
CA TRP A 468 7.36 19.97 7.39
C TRP A 468 6.15 19.32 8.09
N ARG A 469 6.36 18.33 8.97
CA ARG A 469 5.25 17.79 9.80
C ARG A 469 4.84 18.76 10.88
N GLN A 470 5.80 19.49 11.45
CA GLN A 470 5.53 20.52 12.46
C GLN A 470 4.69 21.65 11.86
N LEU A 471 4.98 22.05 10.62
CA LEU A 471 4.21 23.06 9.86
C LEU A 471 2.70 22.76 9.83
N TRP A 472 2.32 21.50 9.61
CA TRP A 472 0.91 21.12 9.42
C TRP A 472 0.22 20.54 10.65
N ARG A 473 0.93 20.48 11.79
CA ARG A 473 0.44 19.83 13.01
C ARG A 473 -0.93 20.34 13.47
N GLU A 474 -1.14 21.65 13.45
CA GLU A 474 -2.39 22.26 13.91
C GLU A 474 -3.52 22.19 12.88
N SER A 475 -3.14 22.01 11.61
CA SER A 475 -4.04 21.96 10.46
C SER A 475 -4.70 20.59 10.27
N ILE A 476 -4.08 19.52 10.77
CA ILE A 476 -4.58 18.14 10.60
C ILE A 476 -5.06 17.57 11.93
N LYS A 477 -6.37 17.66 12.15
CA LYS A 477 -7.01 17.18 13.38
C LYS A 477 -7.56 15.75 13.28
N LYS A 478 -7.71 15.22 12.06
CA LYS A 478 -8.24 13.87 11.83
C LYS A 478 -7.57 13.23 10.61
N PRO A 479 -7.19 11.93 10.71
CA PRO A 479 -6.71 11.17 9.56
C PRO A 479 -7.83 11.06 8.51
N TYR A 480 -7.43 10.77 7.26
CA TYR A 480 -8.38 10.46 6.19
C TYR A 480 -9.25 9.25 6.56
N ASN A 481 -10.54 9.26 6.25
CA ASN A 481 -11.32 8.02 6.24
C ASN A 481 -11.04 7.33 4.92
N ILE A 482 -10.36 6.17 4.93
CA ILE A 482 -9.95 5.47 3.71
C ILE A 482 -11.11 5.05 2.82
N LEU A 483 -12.32 4.89 3.39
CA LEU A 483 -13.53 4.61 2.61
C LEU A 483 -13.93 5.76 1.69
N THR A 484 -13.53 7.01 1.99
CA THR A 484 -13.81 8.16 1.12
C THR A 484 -13.02 8.09 -0.20
N PRO A 485 -11.67 7.96 -0.21
CA PRO A 485 -10.94 7.73 -1.45
C PRO A 485 -11.42 6.50 -2.23
N LEU A 486 -11.70 5.39 -1.54
CA LEU A 486 -12.23 4.17 -2.18
C LEU A 486 -13.60 4.40 -2.82
N GLY A 487 -14.49 5.17 -2.19
CA GLY A 487 -15.78 5.54 -2.74
C GLY A 487 -15.65 6.42 -3.99
N THR A 488 -14.74 7.41 -3.95
CA THR A 488 -14.42 8.26 -5.10
C THR A 488 -13.94 7.42 -6.28
N MET A 489 -12.99 6.52 -6.06
CA MET A 489 -12.48 5.61 -7.09
C MET A 489 -13.57 4.68 -7.62
N ASN A 490 -14.39 4.10 -6.74
CA ASN A 490 -15.48 3.20 -7.14
C ASN A 490 -16.54 3.88 -8.03
N SER A 491 -16.74 5.20 -7.89
CA SER A 491 -17.64 5.96 -8.77
C SER A 491 -17.15 6.03 -10.23
N LYS A 492 -15.85 5.84 -10.44
CA LYS A 492 -15.18 5.84 -11.76
C LYS A 492 -14.86 4.43 -12.23
N GLN A 493 -14.57 3.53 -11.29
CA GLN A 493 -14.18 2.14 -11.51
C GLN A 493 -15.07 1.22 -10.65
N PRO A 494 -16.26 0.84 -11.13
CA PRO A 494 -17.19 0.01 -10.38
C PRO A 494 -16.57 -1.32 -9.96
N GLY A 495 -16.71 -1.68 -8.67
CA GLY A 495 -16.23 -2.95 -8.10
C GLY A 495 -15.03 -2.81 -7.16
N VAL A 496 -14.36 -1.65 -7.14
CA VAL A 496 -13.24 -1.36 -6.22
C VAL A 496 -13.63 -1.55 -4.75
N LEU A 497 -14.83 -1.15 -4.35
CA LEU A 497 -15.29 -1.36 -2.97
C LEU A 497 -15.47 -2.84 -2.62
N SER A 498 -15.95 -3.66 -3.55
CA SER A 498 -16.09 -5.10 -3.33
C SER A 498 -14.73 -5.80 -3.24
N LEU A 499 -13.76 -5.37 -4.06
CA LEU A 499 -12.38 -5.85 -3.99
C LEU A 499 -11.72 -5.48 -2.65
N TYR A 500 -11.86 -4.22 -2.23
CA TYR A 500 -11.40 -3.77 -0.93
C TYR A 500 -12.07 -4.53 0.21
N GLY A 501 -13.39 -4.73 0.12
CA GLY A 501 -14.19 -5.52 1.04
C GLY A 501 -13.65 -6.93 1.22
N PHE A 502 -13.44 -7.65 0.11
CA PHE A 502 -12.82 -8.97 0.12
C PHE A 502 -11.46 -8.98 0.83
N LEU A 503 -10.55 -8.08 0.45
CA LEU A 503 -9.23 -7.96 1.06
C LEU A 503 -9.31 -7.64 2.55
N SER A 504 -10.24 -6.77 2.95
CA SER A 504 -10.51 -6.40 4.34
C SER A 504 -11.00 -7.62 5.14
N HIS A 505 -11.97 -8.38 4.61
CA HIS A 505 -12.48 -9.58 5.25
C HIS A 505 -11.41 -10.68 5.40
N VAL A 506 -10.51 -10.85 4.42
CA VAL A 506 -9.37 -11.77 4.53
C VAL A 506 -8.39 -11.32 5.62
N ALA A 507 -8.04 -10.03 5.63
CA ALA A 507 -7.14 -9.44 6.62
C ALA A 507 -7.68 -9.61 8.05
N HIS A 508 -8.97 -9.30 8.26
CA HIS A 508 -9.64 -9.41 9.56
C HIS A 508 -10.05 -10.85 9.92
N GLY A 509 -9.90 -11.82 9.02
CA GLY A 509 -10.18 -13.24 9.29
C GLY A 509 -11.65 -13.60 9.36
N THR A 510 -12.50 -12.87 8.63
CA THR A 510 -13.92 -13.20 8.43
C THR A 510 -14.16 -13.89 7.07
N ILE A 511 -13.14 -13.90 6.22
CA ILE A 511 -12.92 -14.81 5.09
C ILE A 511 -11.53 -15.40 5.29
N ALA A 512 -11.30 -16.64 4.83
CA ALA A 512 -10.05 -17.34 5.11
C ALA A 512 -9.83 -17.44 6.63
N THR A 513 -10.88 -17.91 7.32
CA THR A 513 -10.79 -18.27 8.75
C THR A 513 -9.74 -19.37 8.93
N GLY A 514 -9.30 -19.60 10.16
CA GLY A 514 -8.39 -20.72 10.42
C GLY A 514 -8.95 -22.05 9.92
N GLY A 515 -10.25 -22.28 10.10
CA GLY A 515 -10.97 -23.43 9.56
C GLY A 515 -10.99 -23.50 8.03
N ASP A 516 -11.24 -22.38 7.33
CA ASP A 516 -11.20 -22.33 5.86
C ASP A 516 -9.81 -22.76 5.32
N LEU A 517 -8.75 -22.40 6.06
CA LEU A 517 -7.36 -22.65 5.68
C LEU A 517 -6.92 -24.10 5.97
N LEU A 518 -7.49 -24.76 6.99
CA LEU A 518 -7.20 -26.19 7.28
C LEU A 518 -7.64 -27.13 6.15
N GLY A 519 -8.63 -26.74 5.36
CA GLY A 519 -9.23 -27.57 4.31
C GLY A 519 -10.19 -28.64 4.85
N GLY A 520 -11.09 -29.14 3.99
CA GLY A 520 -12.16 -30.06 4.36
C GLY A 520 -11.85 -31.56 4.25
N GLY A 521 -10.60 -32.03 4.42
CA GLY A 521 -10.31 -33.44 4.10
C GLY A 521 -8.91 -34.00 4.32
N GLY A 522 -8.10 -33.48 5.24
CA GLY A 522 -6.93 -34.22 5.74
C GLY A 522 -5.66 -34.26 4.86
N GLU A 523 -5.69 -33.82 3.59
CA GLU A 523 -4.47 -33.65 2.79
C GLU A 523 -4.05 -32.18 2.69
N GLY A 524 -3.35 -31.71 3.73
CA GLY A 524 -2.60 -30.45 3.73
C GLY A 524 -3.39 -29.20 4.14
N TRP A 525 -2.90 -28.51 5.18
CA TRP A 525 -3.44 -27.26 5.75
C TRP A 525 -3.30 -26.01 4.85
N LYS A 526 -3.10 -26.20 3.52
CA LYS A 526 -3.03 -25.13 2.49
C LYS A 526 -3.90 -25.44 1.26
N SER A 527 -4.73 -26.49 1.27
CA SER A 527 -5.49 -26.95 0.09
C SER A 527 -6.46 -25.91 -0.49
N GLY A 528 -7.00 -24.99 0.32
CA GLY A 528 -7.85 -23.87 -0.13
C GLY A 528 -7.10 -22.62 -0.64
N HIS A 529 -5.78 -22.56 -0.52
CA HIS A 529 -5.01 -21.32 -0.70
C HIS A 529 -4.90 -20.87 -2.16
N LYS A 530 -4.77 -21.82 -3.10
CA LYS A 530 -4.44 -21.52 -4.50
C LYS A 530 -5.48 -20.66 -5.20
N LYS A 531 -6.76 -20.82 -4.86
CA LYS A 531 -7.86 -20.02 -5.43
C LYS A 531 -7.79 -18.56 -4.98
N ILE A 532 -7.60 -18.35 -3.67
CA ILE A 532 -7.44 -17.02 -3.11
C ILE A 532 -6.15 -16.39 -3.66
N LEU A 533 -5.06 -17.16 -3.74
CA LEU A 533 -3.80 -16.68 -4.29
C LEU A 533 -3.90 -16.26 -5.75
N ALA A 534 -4.64 -17.01 -6.59
CA ALA A 534 -4.91 -16.64 -7.97
C ALA A 534 -5.64 -15.29 -8.07
N GLN A 535 -6.71 -15.09 -7.27
CA GLN A 535 -7.42 -13.81 -7.21
C GLN A 535 -6.52 -12.66 -6.77
N LEU A 536 -5.73 -12.87 -5.72
CA LEU A 536 -4.78 -11.88 -5.22
C LEU A 536 -3.70 -11.55 -6.26
N THR A 537 -3.27 -12.52 -7.04
CA THR A 537 -2.27 -12.33 -8.11
C THR A 537 -2.84 -11.47 -9.25
N LEU A 538 -4.10 -11.68 -9.63
CA LEU A 538 -4.78 -10.84 -10.63
C LEU A 538 -5.00 -9.41 -10.09
N MET A 539 -5.42 -9.27 -8.83
CA MET A 539 -5.53 -7.94 -8.19
C MET A 539 -4.18 -7.21 -8.14
N LEU A 540 -3.10 -7.93 -7.82
CA LEU A 540 -1.74 -7.39 -7.84
C LEU A 540 -1.36 -6.90 -9.25
N SER A 541 -1.66 -7.67 -10.30
CA SER A 541 -1.37 -7.23 -11.67
C SER A 541 -2.11 -5.96 -12.07
N THR A 542 -3.37 -5.79 -11.66
CA THR A 542 -4.13 -4.56 -11.93
C THR A 542 -3.46 -3.34 -11.31
N LEU A 543 -3.01 -3.45 -10.05
CA LEU A 543 -2.33 -2.36 -9.34
C LEU A 543 -0.91 -2.07 -9.91
N CYS A 544 -0.25 -3.09 -10.45
CA CYS A 544 1.01 -2.97 -11.17
C CYS A 544 0.84 -2.47 -12.63
N GLY A 545 -0.38 -2.43 -13.16
CA GLY A 545 -0.62 -2.01 -14.54
C GLY A 545 -0.24 -0.54 -14.78
N ILE A 546 0.22 -0.24 -16.00
CA ILE A 546 0.56 1.14 -16.41
C ILE A 546 -0.66 2.06 -16.27
N GLY A 547 -1.87 1.57 -16.59
CA GLY A 547 -3.12 2.33 -16.40
C GLY A 547 -3.32 2.77 -14.95
N ALA A 548 -3.21 1.85 -14.00
CA ALA A 548 -3.32 2.17 -12.57
C ALA A 548 -2.22 3.12 -12.08
N MET A 549 -1.04 3.10 -12.71
CA MET A 549 0.04 4.06 -12.44
C MET A 549 -0.28 5.45 -12.95
N MET A 550 -0.81 5.55 -14.18
CA MET A 550 -1.25 6.83 -14.73
C MET A 550 -2.41 7.42 -13.92
N ASP A 551 -3.40 6.60 -13.57
CA ASP A 551 -4.60 7.01 -12.81
C ASP A 551 -4.25 7.70 -11.48
N ARG A 552 -3.20 7.22 -10.79
CA ARG A 552 -2.79 7.76 -9.48
C ARG A 552 -1.79 8.92 -9.56
N GLN A 553 -1.10 9.11 -10.69
CA GLN A 553 -0.02 10.09 -10.81
C GLN A 553 -0.36 11.30 -11.68
N VAL A 554 -1.04 11.10 -12.81
CA VAL A 554 -1.10 12.09 -13.90
C VAL A 554 -1.65 13.43 -13.42
N ALA A 555 -2.76 13.42 -12.68
CA ALA A 555 -3.36 14.65 -12.16
C ALA A 555 -2.41 15.43 -11.23
N SER A 556 -1.72 14.71 -10.34
CA SER A 556 -0.75 15.27 -9.40
C SER A 556 0.49 15.81 -10.12
N MET A 557 1.03 15.09 -11.11
CA MET A 557 2.19 15.55 -11.88
C MET A 557 1.87 16.80 -12.70
N LEU A 558 0.74 16.82 -13.39
CA LEU A 558 0.29 17.98 -14.17
C LEU A 558 0.05 19.19 -13.25
N THR A 559 -0.54 18.97 -12.08
CA THR A 559 -0.73 20.04 -11.08
C THR A 559 0.60 20.58 -10.57
N GLY A 560 1.57 19.71 -10.28
CA GLY A 560 2.90 20.13 -9.81
C GLY A 560 3.65 20.94 -10.85
N SER A 561 3.65 20.48 -12.10
CA SER A 561 4.26 21.22 -13.22
C SER A 561 3.62 22.59 -13.42
N TRP A 562 2.29 22.68 -13.30
CA TRP A 562 1.57 23.94 -13.41
C TRP A 562 1.92 24.89 -12.25
N LEU A 563 1.94 24.40 -11.01
CA LEU A 563 2.30 25.22 -9.84
C LEU A 563 3.74 25.74 -9.92
N ASP A 564 4.68 24.90 -10.37
CA ASP A 564 6.09 25.28 -10.51
C ASP A 564 6.28 26.37 -11.57
N SER A 565 5.54 26.30 -12.69
CA SER A 565 5.58 27.34 -13.72
C SER A 565 5.05 28.69 -13.22
N GLN A 566 4.11 28.70 -12.27
CA GLN A 566 3.64 29.96 -11.67
C GLN A 566 4.66 30.58 -10.69
N ARG A 567 5.62 29.79 -10.19
CA ARG A 567 6.66 30.26 -9.25
C ARG A 567 7.67 31.17 -9.93
N GLU A 568 7.98 30.92 -11.20
CA GLU A 568 9.01 31.65 -11.96
C GLU A 568 8.57 33.06 -12.39
N GLU A 569 7.27 33.36 -12.35
CA GLU A 569 6.71 34.57 -12.97
C GLU A 569 6.29 35.72 -12.02
N SER A 570 6.17 35.51 -10.70
CA SER A 570 5.23 36.36 -9.93
C SER A 570 5.83 37.37 -8.94
N THR A 571 5.55 38.67 -9.19
CA THR A 571 5.27 39.69 -8.17
C THR A 571 3.76 39.86 -7.91
N ASP A 572 2.88 39.35 -8.80
CA ASP A 572 1.42 39.23 -8.62
C ASP A 572 0.88 37.92 -9.21
N LEU A 573 0.61 36.94 -8.34
CA LEU A 573 0.22 35.58 -8.70
C LEU A 573 -1.13 35.51 -9.46
N GLY A 574 -2.09 36.38 -9.13
CA GLY A 574 -3.40 36.37 -9.79
C GLY A 574 -3.33 36.79 -11.25
N GLU A 575 -2.52 37.80 -11.57
CA GLU A 575 -2.33 38.26 -12.94
C GLU A 575 -1.48 37.27 -13.76
N SER A 576 -0.45 36.63 -13.17
CA SER A 576 0.30 35.55 -13.84
C SER A 576 -0.63 34.38 -14.22
N ILE A 577 -1.46 33.88 -13.29
CA ILE A 577 -2.42 32.80 -13.60
C ILE A 577 -3.41 33.22 -14.68
N LYS A 578 -3.88 34.47 -14.68
CA LYS A 578 -4.78 34.99 -15.73
C LYS A 578 -4.10 35.06 -17.10
N ALA A 579 -2.80 35.33 -17.14
CA ALA A 579 -2.02 35.35 -18.38
C ALA A 579 -1.79 33.95 -18.95
N THR A 580 -1.72 32.91 -18.11
CA THR A 580 -1.39 31.54 -18.53
C THR A 580 -2.61 30.61 -18.68
N ARG A 581 -3.78 30.96 -18.12
CA ARG A 581 -4.98 30.09 -18.14
C ARG A 581 -5.75 30.06 -19.47
N ILE A 582 -6.39 28.91 -19.72
CA ILE A 582 -7.50 28.74 -20.67
C ILE A 582 -8.72 28.29 -19.87
N LEU A 583 -9.76 29.13 -19.81
CA LEU A 583 -10.99 28.76 -19.09
C LEU A 583 -11.81 27.74 -19.88
N GLU A 584 -12.53 26.88 -19.18
CA GLU A 584 -13.49 25.95 -19.75
C GLU A 584 -14.51 26.72 -20.62
N GLY A 585 -14.66 26.30 -21.89
CA GLY A 585 -15.52 26.98 -22.87
C GLY A 585 -14.90 28.23 -23.54
N GLN A 586 -13.72 28.68 -23.12
CA GLN A 586 -13.00 29.76 -23.81
C GLN A 586 -12.43 29.27 -25.13
N LYS A 587 -12.81 29.91 -26.24
CA LYS A 587 -12.19 29.63 -27.54
C LYS A 587 -10.84 30.32 -27.67
N LEU A 588 -9.82 29.58 -28.10
CA LEU A 588 -8.56 30.11 -28.60
C LEU A 588 -8.81 30.80 -29.95
N LYS A 589 -8.44 32.08 -30.04
CA LYS A 589 -8.67 32.90 -31.23
C LYS A 589 -7.39 33.03 -32.06
N SER A 590 -7.53 32.85 -33.37
CA SER A 590 -6.45 33.12 -34.32
C SER A 590 -5.98 34.57 -34.25
N GLY A 591 -4.67 34.78 -34.30
CA GLY A 591 -4.01 36.09 -34.19
C GLY A 591 -3.97 36.67 -32.77
N ARG A 592 -4.52 35.97 -31.78
CA ARG A 592 -4.51 36.38 -30.37
C ARG A 592 -3.90 35.31 -29.47
N ASP A 593 -4.45 34.10 -29.54
CA ASP A 593 -4.09 32.97 -28.68
C ASP A 593 -3.36 31.89 -29.49
N ILE A 594 -3.62 31.80 -30.80
CA ILE A 594 -2.93 30.94 -31.76
C ILE A 594 -2.41 31.76 -32.92
N PHE A 595 -1.17 31.49 -33.31
CA PHE A 595 -0.45 32.09 -34.43
C PHE A 595 -0.03 31.00 -35.41
N GLY A 596 0.25 31.39 -36.65
CA GLY A 596 0.57 30.46 -37.73
C GLY A 596 -0.66 29.80 -38.36
N VAL A 597 -0.44 29.07 -39.45
CA VAL A 597 -1.50 28.41 -40.24
C VAL A 597 -1.41 26.87 -40.20
N GLY A 598 -0.52 26.30 -39.39
CA GLY A 598 -0.42 24.85 -39.18
C GLY A 598 0.36 24.09 -40.25
N THR A 599 1.14 24.79 -41.09
CA THR A 599 2.00 24.16 -42.11
C THR A 599 3.41 23.95 -41.56
N LYS A 600 4.23 23.15 -42.25
CA LYS A 600 5.62 22.91 -41.83
C LYS A 600 6.47 24.20 -41.80
N ASP A 601 6.23 25.11 -42.74
CA ASP A 601 6.94 26.40 -42.83
C ASP A 601 6.34 27.47 -41.91
N ASP A 602 5.06 27.36 -41.56
CA ASP A 602 4.38 28.24 -40.61
C ASP A 602 3.49 27.42 -39.64
N PRO A 603 4.12 26.77 -38.65
CA PRO A 603 3.43 25.88 -37.71
C PRO A 603 2.55 26.68 -36.75
N TYR A 604 1.50 26.04 -36.24
CA TYR A 604 0.70 26.60 -35.16
C TYR A 604 1.56 26.84 -33.93
N ARG A 605 1.39 28.02 -33.34
CA ARG A 605 2.08 28.46 -32.13
C ARG A 605 1.06 29.02 -31.17
N PHE A 606 1.11 28.60 -29.92
CA PHE A 606 0.29 29.21 -28.88
C PHE A 606 0.94 30.50 -28.40
N ARG A 607 0.13 31.46 -27.94
CA ARG A 607 0.62 32.67 -27.29
C ARG A 607 1.55 32.31 -26.13
N GLU A 608 2.60 33.10 -25.97
CA GLU A 608 3.49 33.05 -24.81
C GLU A 608 2.69 33.04 -23.49
N GLY A 609 3.13 32.20 -22.56
CA GLY A 609 2.46 31.94 -21.27
C GLY A 609 1.43 30.79 -21.29
N LEU A 610 0.91 30.36 -22.44
CA LEU A 610 0.01 29.21 -22.49
C LEU A 610 0.79 27.88 -22.44
N ASP A 611 0.34 26.94 -21.61
CA ASP A 611 0.89 25.57 -21.61
C ASP A 611 0.66 24.91 -22.97
N TYR A 612 1.74 24.45 -23.60
CA TYR A 612 1.71 23.92 -24.96
C TYR A 612 0.76 22.72 -25.08
N HIS A 613 0.88 21.73 -24.20
CA HIS A 613 0.12 20.49 -24.30
C HIS A 613 -1.37 20.69 -24.03
N ARG A 614 -1.71 21.49 -23.02
CA ARG A 614 -3.10 21.83 -22.71
C ARG A 614 -3.74 22.63 -23.83
N SER A 615 -3.02 23.60 -24.38
CA SER A 615 -3.51 24.43 -25.49
C SER A 615 -3.68 23.62 -26.77
N PHE A 616 -2.75 22.69 -27.02
CA PHE A 616 -2.80 21.74 -28.12
C PHE A 616 -4.09 20.90 -28.08
N TYR A 617 -4.33 20.17 -26.99
CA TYR A 617 -5.53 19.33 -26.89
C TYR A 617 -6.82 20.14 -26.84
N HIS A 618 -6.80 21.31 -26.20
CA HIS A 618 -7.93 22.23 -26.19
C HIS A 618 -8.27 22.72 -27.60
N TYR A 619 -7.27 23.09 -28.40
CA TYR A 619 -7.48 23.53 -29.77
C TYR A 619 -8.00 22.41 -30.67
N LEU A 620 -7.42 21.20 -30.58
CA LEU A 620 -7.92 20.04 -31.31
C LEU A 620 -9.40 19.78 -31.00
N SER A 621 -9.76 19.80 -29.71
CA SER A 621 -11.16 19.63 -29.28
C SER A 621 -12.06 20.78 -29.75
N GLN A 622 -11.57 22.02 -29.72
CA GLN A 622 -12.32 23.21 -30.15
C GLN A 622 -12.68 23.14 -31.64
N GLU A 623 -11.72 22.73 -32.47
CA GLU A 623 -11.87 22.64 -33.92
C GLU A 623 -12.43 21.28 -34.38
N GLY A 624 -12.71 20.36 -33.45
CA GLY A 624 -13.24 19.03 -33.76
C GLY A 624 -12.26 18.14 -34.51
N LEU A 625 -10.95 18.39 -34.37
CA LEU A 625 -9.88 17.67 -35.05
C LEU A 625 -9.61 16.34 -34.36
N LYS A 626 -9.69 15.24 -35.12
CA LYS A 626 -9.37 13.89 -34.63
C LYS A 626 -8.00 13.49 -35.11
N VAL A 627 -7.14 13.14 -34.16
CA VAL A 627 -5.74 12.79 -34.41
C VAL A 627 -5.62 11.29 -34.64
N ASP A 628 -5.09 10.91 -35.80
CA ASP A 628 -4.68 9.54 -36.12
C ASP A 628 -3.31 9.25 -35.48
N SER A 629 -2.33 10.12 -35.75
CA SER A 629 -0.98 9.95 -35.23
C SER A 629 -0.29 11.29 -34.94
N ARG A 630 0.63 11.26 -33.97
CA ARG A 630 1.43 12.40 -33.53
C ARG A 630 2.89 11.98 -33.44
N SER A 631 3.79 12.76 -33.99
CA SER A 631 5.23 12.52 -33.93
C SER A 631 6.00 13.82 -33.74
N VAL A 632 7.12 13.76 -33.00
CA VAL A 632 8.01 14.91 -32.83
C VAL A 632 8.65 15.26 -34.18
N ALA A 633 8.60 16.53 -34.54
CA ALA A 633 9.18 17.07 -35.76
C ALA A 633 10.19 18.19 -35.43
N LEU A 634 11.30 18.21 -36.16
CA LEU A 634 12.22 19.35 -36.15
C LEU A 634 11.68 20.42 -37.10
N LEU A 635 11.29 21.56 -36.53
CA LEU A 635 10.80 22.73 -37.25
C LEU A 635 11.92 23.78 -37.31
N LYS A 636 11.77 24.86 -38.09
CA LYS A 636 12.82 25.90 -38.23
C LYS A 636 13.16 26.51 -36.86
N GLY A 637 14.24 26.02 -36.25
CA GLY A 637 14.82 26.53 -35.00
C GLY A 637 14.23 25.99 -33.70
N ALA A 638 13.28 25.04 -33.74
CA ALA A 638 12.65 24.48 -32.54
C ALA A 638 12.07 23.08 -32.77
N PHE A 639 11.81 22.36 -31.68
CA PHE A 639 11.02 21.12 -31.72
C PHE A 639 9.52 21.42 -31.74
N GLY A 640 8.77 20.54 -32.37
CA GLY A 640 7.31 20.60 -32.42
C GLY A 640 6.70 19.24 -32.70
N ASP A 641 5.41 19.22 -33.03
CA ASP A 641 4.66 18.03 -33.39
C ASP A 641 4.19 18.11 -34.85
N GLU A 642 4.43 17.03 -35.58
CA GLU A 642 3.68 16.66 -36.78
C GLU A 642 2.47 15.82 -36.36
N VAL A 643 1.28 16.26 -36.74
CA VAL A 643 0.01 15.67 -36.32
C VAL A 643 -0.79 15.29 -37.57
N LYS A 644 -0.97 13.99 -37.77
CA LYS A 644 -1.82 13.46 -38.83
C LYS A 644 -3.23 13.29 -38.30
N LEU A 645 -4.20 13.79 -39.05
CA LEU A 645 -5.61 13.70 -38.72
C LEU A 645 -6.26 12.51 -39.41
N ASP A 646 -7.42 12.05 -38.91
CA ASP A 646 -8.19 10.92 -39.47
C ASP A 646 -8.56 11.12 -40.95
N ASP A 647 -8.66 12.37 -41.40
CA ASP A 647 -8.95 12.73 -42.80
C ASP A 647 -7.70 12.73 -43.71
N GLY A 648 -6.54 12.37 -43.17
CA GLY A 648 -5.25 12.31 -43.87
C GLY A 648 -4.51 13.65 -43.96
N SER A 649 -5.09 14.74 -43.46
CA SER A 649 -4.39 16.03 -43.41
C SER A 649 -3.30 16.04 -42.33
N VAL A 650 -2.27 16.88 -42.52
CA VAL A 650 -1.13 16.98 -41.61
C VAL A 650 -0.98 18.41 -41.13
N LEU A 651 -1.01 18.58 -39.81
CA LEU A 651 -0.81 19.86 -39.13
C LEU A 651 0.50 19.85 -38.36
N TYR A 652 1.14 21.00 -38.29
CA TYR A 652 2.37 21.19 -37.53
C TYR A 652 2.14 22.18 -36.40
N PHE A 653 2.59 21.81 -35.21
CA PHE A 653 2.53 22.62 -34.00
C PHE A 653 3.94 22.82 -33.47
N MET A 654 4.32 24.05 -33.17
CA MET A 654 5.64 24.38 -32.66
C MET A 654 5.58 24.52 -31.15
N ASN A 655 6.44 23.77 -30.46
CA ASN A 655 6.60 23.92 -29.02
C ASN A 655 7.70 24.95 -28.75
N SER A 656 7.31 26.22 -28.60
CA SER A 656 8.23 27.32 -28.31
C SER A 656 8.98 27.20 -26.97
N GLN A 657 8.60 26.23 -26.12
CA GLN A 657 9.30 25.92 -24.87
C GLN A 657 10.49 24.96 -25.08
N LEU A 658 10.61 24.35 -26.28
CA LEU A 658 11.71 23.48 -26.67
C LEU A 658 12.56 24.14 -27.77
N ASN A 659 13.23 25.25 -27.42
CA ASN A 659 14.19 25.90 -28.30
C ASN A 659 15.55 25.17 -28.26
N ILE A 660 16.25 25.17 -29.39
CA ILE A 660 17.63 24.67 -29.54
C ILE A 660 18.63 25.78 -29.23
#